data_AF-A0A849Z5V0-F1
#
_entry.id   AF-A0A849Z5V0-F1
#
_cell.length_a   1.000
_cell.length_b   1.000
_cell.length_c   1.000
_cell.angle_alpha   90.00
_cell.angle_beta   90.00
_cell.angle_gamma   90.00
#
_symmetry.space_group_name_H-M   'P 1'
#
loop_
_entity.id
_entity.type
_entity.pdbx_description
1 polymer ?
#
loop_
_entity_poly.entity_id
_entity_poly.type
_entity_poly.pdbx_seq_one_letter_code
_entity_poly.pdbx_strand_id
1 'polypeptide(L)'
;MTRARATLLIGALAAFACSSEAPPAKSPIGRSKAAPPAAALPGPPGLPAALLAADNEDVPVAFAQSDTGSLAAFVQGGKLYARAVTARPEMGEAHDLGAVSQVGAFSLKAHKDGFALFWSERVDQNHIFKMLRLDPKGAPKQSVISFPPIPDTAIPYADFAPVGDRGLVLHELAHEDLASVYVTTVPAAPGEKPTTRPVVTGALAWGATQTQSGLALAVVRAPRVAAGQRVLGTIEVVLIGTDGVAKPPVPVLTEATAEIDAEIASVDGGLLVAWTDARDDAGAVRLAALDASGKPLSAPTLVAPPIGDQALVSLVAEPTGKGKNALIAWENIGQKVEGTRVLQLATVGADGKPGKQRTRLLLDADDRPDLVAHDRGFAALTLAPARQTNAEGGSAPSWPTYVGLGPDLTPTAAEPIRFLGTTSGQGVPQAAFGLTCNHGTCFVLAADIGKHHNSFVINIPERQPAWRAPAWRADDERPPKITALQTVADGARFSAIRSLRLPDGASTLTSWVTYHLDGTTAAEAAPKGESPYAATLAVRPLSSGSSFGAPVILSKRAVSSGGVAMAAVPGGKRAETVLAWVASDKGTPQVFATKVDEKGQKVAQKKVTVVERGKKGAEDKSVANLAFDVALAWSPADKSPKGETRGTDGFVVAWVDTRDGDGEVYAARINKDLEKTVVEKRITTATGDASEVSILVRGSSAFVAFAETRDNKPADIYLSHLDAITLREIDEDGRVYASAGPSRAPKLFSLGDKVVLAWIEDPAKGERTASTLRIGEIDPSGRLVGAPRVISAPDGASMTGYSINCAAGSWSSCRGVLSWAREGGHPEIGGVAFTDDLAAAPTIVRLGSLTSGPFAEPSLSLADPRGTELFFIEDIGEKGRARRVELAW
;
A
#
# COMPACT_ATOMS: atom_id res chain seq x y z
N MET A 1 -11.07 12.65 -6.37
CA MET A 1 -9.73 12.27 -5.85
C MET A 1 -8.57 12.88 -6.68
N THR A 2 -8.89 13.66 -7.72
CA THR A 2 -8.10 14.71 -8.39
C THR A 2 -8.24 16.04 -7.71
N ARG A 3 -7.20 16.68 -7.15
CA ARG A 3 -7.32 18.02 -6.47
C ARG A 3 -8.68 18.22 -5.80
N ALA A 4 -9.16 17.17 -5.12
CA ALA A 4 -10.57 17.06 -4.81
C ALA A 4 -10.73 17.65 -3.43
N ARG A 5 -11.06 18.95 -3.43
CA ARG A 5 -11.78 19.61 -2.35
C ARG A 5 -11.16 19.40 -0.96
N ALA A 6 -10.04 20.06 -0.72
CA ALA A 6 -9.79 20.66 0.59
C ALA A 6 -10.22 22.14 0.53
N THR A 7 -11.47 22.38 0.14
CA THR A 7 -12.17 23.60 0.57
C THR A 7 -12.90 23.17 1.83
N LEU A 8 -12.43 23.62 2.99
CA LEU A 8 -13.18 23.50 4.24
C LEU A 8 -14.43 24.39 4.07
N LEU A 9 -15.52 23.83 3.56
CA LEU A 9 -16.81 24.50 3.49
C LEU A 9 -17.47 24.33 4.88
N ILE A 10 -17.20 25.26 5.79
CA ILE A 10 -17.98 25.41 7.02
C ILE A 10 -19.30 26.10 6.64
N GLY A 11 -20.31 25.30 6.29
CA GLY A 11 -21.68 25.79 6.12
C GLY A 11 -22.33 26.01 7.49
N ALA A 12 -22.31 27.24 8.00
CA ALA A 12 -23.11 27.63 9.17
C ALA A 12 -24.45 28.21 8.74
N LEU A 13 -25.53 27.45 8.97
CA LEU A 13 -26.89 27.97 9.06
C LEU A 13 -27.03 28.71 10.40
N ALA A 14 -27.25 30.03 10.37
CA ALA A 14 -27.73 30.76 11.54
C ALA A 14 -28.77 31.80 11.13
N ALA A 15 -29.96 31.65 11.71
CA ALA A 15 -31.12 32.51 11.53
C ALA A 15 -30.95 33.85 12.26
N PHE A 16 -31.60 34.88 11.71
CA PHE A 16 -31.68 36.25 12.23
C PHE A 16 -32.23 36.33 13.65
N ALA A 17 -31.56 37.13 14.51
CA ALA A 17 -32.18 37.83 15.62
C ALA A 17 -31.44 39.15 15.90
N CYS A 18 -32.16 40.27 15.82
CA CYS A 18 -31.68 41.62 16.13
C CYS A 18 -31.52 41.84 17.64
N SER A 19 -30.45 42.52 18.07
CA SER A 19 -30.50 43.34 19.29
C SER A 19 -29.46 44.46 19.27
N SER A 20 -29.84 45.57 19.91
CA SER A 20 -29.36 46.94 19.85
C SER A 20 -27.93 47.25 20.34
N GLU A 21 -27.33 48.27 19.72
CA GLU A 21 -26.10 48.99 20.11
C GLU A 21 -26.13 49.53 21.55
N ALA A 22 -24.98 49.41 22.22
CA ALA A 22 -24.61 50.22 23.39
C ALA A 22 -23.29 50.96 23.10
N PRO A 23 -23.11 52.21 23.60
CA PRO A 23 -21.97 53.05 23.24
C PRO A 23 -20.67 52.64 23.94
N PRO A 24 -19.49 53.00 23.38
CA PRO A 24 -18.21 52.54 23.88
C PRO A 24 -17.81 53.22 25.20
N ALA A 25 -17.53 52.41 26.23
CA ALA A 25 -16.90 52.86 27.46
C ALA A 25 -15.40 53.08 27.24
N LYS A 26 -14.89 54.27 27.61
CA LYS A 26 -13.46 54.56 27.67
C LYS A 26 -12.81 53.75 28.80
N SER A 27 -11.83 52.91 28.45
CA SER A 27 -11.00 52.22 29.45
C SER A 27 -9.93 53.15 30.03
N PRO A 28 -9.68 53.12 31.36
CA PRO A 28 -8.61 53.87 31.98
C PRO A 28 -7.26 53.18 31.70
N ILE A 29 -6.28 53.97 31.25
CA ILE A 29 -4.88 53.55 31.10
C ILE A 29 -4.28 53.36 32.50
N GLY A 30 -4.44 52.15 33.04
CA GLY A 30 -3.69 51.69 34.20
C GLY A 30 -2.35 51.07 33.76
N ARG A 31 -1.25 51.49 34.38
CA ARG A 31 0.07 50.87 34.19
C ARG A 31 -0.03 49.36 34.47
N SER A 32 0.22 48.54 33.44
CA SER A 32 0.27 47.08 33.51
C SER A 32 1.31 46.66 34.56
N LYS A 33 0.84 45.92 35.58
CA LYS A 33 1.71 45.06 36.39
C LYS A 33 2.33 44.02 35.46
N ALA A 34 3.62 43.76 35.64
CA ALA A 34 4.34 42.72 34.92
C ALA A 34 3.51 41.43 34.91
N ALA A 35 3.21 40.93 33.71
CA ALA A 35 2.49 39.67 33.56
C ALA A 35 3.27 38.56 34.28
N PRO A 36 2.59 37.61 34.95
CA PRO A 36 3.27 36.44 35.51
C PRO A 36 4.09 35.74 34.42
N PRO A 37 5.25 35.15 34.76
CA PRO A 37 6.08 34.44 33.78
C PRO A 37 5.24 33.39 33.06
N ALA A 38 5.26 33.42 31.73
CA ALA A 38 4.53 32.46 30.90
C ALA A 38 4.92 31.04 31.34
N ALA A 39 3.91 30.18 31.56
CA ALA A 39 4.14 28.80 31.89
C ALA A 39 5.02 28.14 30.81
N ALA A 40 6.08 27.46 31.22
CA ALA A 40 6.94 26.73 30.29
C ALA A 40 6.12 25.64 29.59
N LEU A 41 6.38 25.42 28.30
CA LEU A 41 5.81 24.28 27.58
C LEU A 41 6.31 22.98 28.22
N PRO A 42 5.48 21.94 28.33
CA PRO A 42 5.93 20.64 28.81
C PRO A 42 6.94 20.01 27.83
N GLY A 43 8.09 19.58 28.33
CA GLY A 43 9.14 18.92 27.54
C GLY A 43 10.18 19.88 26.94
N PRO A 44 10.75 19.55 25.76
CA PRO A 44 11.75 20.40 25.09
C PRO A 44 11.26 21.83 24.82
N PRO A 45 12.16 22.83 24.75
CA PRO A 45 11.79 24.21 24.46
C PRO A 45 11.02 24.34 23.13
N GLY A 46 9.97 25.16 23.12
CA GLY A 46 9.23 25.47 21.89
C GLY A 46 10.08 26.17 20.83
N LEU A 47 9.56 26.19 19.60
CA LEU A 47 10.13 26.85 18.44
C LEU A 47 9.93 28.37 18.53
N PRO A 48 10.86 29.17 17.99
CA PRO A 48 10.65 30.60 17.82
C PRO A 48 9.47 30.86 16.88
N ALA A 49 8.51 31.65 17.35
CA ALA A 49 7.31 32.00 16.61
C ALA A 49 7.12 33.52 16.60
N ALA A 50 6.65 34.05 15.47
CA ALA A 50 6.23 35.43 15.35
C ALA A 50 4.76 35.49 14.92
N LEU A 51 3.96 36.26 15.66
CA LEU A 51 2.54 36.49 15.38
C LEU A 51 2.40 37.43 14.18
N LEU A 52 1.87 36.94 13.06
CA LEU A 52 1.66 37.72 11.84
C LEU A 52 0.38 38.55 11.92
N ALA A 53 -0.73 37.90 12.29
CA ALA A 53 -2.05 38.51 12.39
C ALA A 53 -2.81 37.90 13.58
N ALA A 54 -3.62 38.71 14.26
CA ALA A 54 -4.42 38.31 15.42
C ALA A 54 -5.88 38.73 15.28
N ASP A 55 -6.75 37.96 15.94
CA ASP A 55 -8.19 38.21 16.11
C ASP A 55 -8.93 38.50 14.79
N ASN A 56 -8.61 37.75 13.73
CA ASN A 56 -9.14 38.08 12.41
C ASN A 56 -9.75 36.87 11.70
N GLU A 57 -10.98 36.99 11.24
CA GLU A 57 -11.71 35.94 10.54
C GLU A 57 -10.92 35.46 9.30
N ASP A 58 -10.70 34.15 9.19
CA ASP A 58 -10.09 33.38 8.09
C ASP A 58 -9.29 34.19 7.06
N VAL A 59 -8.11 34.62 7.49
CA VAL A 59 -7.26 35.51 6.72
C VAL A 59 -6.27 34.73 5.85
N PRO A 60 -6.18 35.06 4.56
CA PRO A 60 -5.07 34.61 3.72
C PRO A 60 -3.71 35.10 4.26
N VAL A 61 -2.78 34.16 4.43
CA VAL A 61 -1.38 34.41 4.80
C VAL A 61 -0.48 33.67 3.82
N ALA A 62 0.60 34.32 3.41
CA ALA A 62 1.62 33.74 2.53
C ALA A 62 3.01 34.11 3.03
N PHE A 63 3.98 33.23 2.80
CA PHE A 63 5.37 33.41 3.19
C PHE A 63 6.28 32.98 2.05
N ALA A 64 7.41 33.68 1.90
CA ALA A 64 8.45 33.31 0.95
C ALA A 64 9.84 33.65 1.50
N GLN A 65 10.82 32.88 1.06
CA GLN A 65 12.23 33.15 1.29
C GLN A 65 12.97 33.39 -0.02
N SER A 66 13.99 34.25 0.03
CA SER A 66 14.94 34.48 -1.03
C SER A 66 16.35 34.64 -0.43
N ASP A 67 17.35 34.81 -1.27
CA ASP A 67 18.72 35.11 -0.84
C ASP A 67 18.83 36.49 -0.18
N THR A 68 17.86 37.37 -0.43
CA THR A 68 17.83 38.74 0.10
C THR A 68 17.03 38.88 1.39
N GLY A 69 16.32 37.84 1.83
CA GLY A 69 15.54 37.86 3.08
C GLY A 69 14.35 36.94 3.08
N SER A 70 13.43 37.15 4.02
CA SER A 70 12.17 36.42 4.10
C SER A 70 11.05 37.41 4.33
N LEU A 71 9.89 37.17 3.71
CA LEU A 71 8.76 38.09 3.73
C LEU A 71 7.47 37.31 4.02
N ALA A 72 6.61 37.90 4.83
CA ALA A 72 5.24 37.45 5.02
C ALA A 72 4.27 38.50 4.47
N ALA A 73 3.20 38.04 3.83
CA ALA A 73 2.06 38.85 3.42
C ALA A 73 0.79 38.30 4.07
N PHE A 74 -0.10 39.18 4.49
CA PHE A 74 -1.33 38.82 5.20
C PHE A 74 -2.39 39.91 5.07
N VAL A 75 -3.65 39.55 5.30
CA VAL A 75 -4.77 40.50 5.33
C VAL A 75 -5.13 40.86 6.78
N GLN A 76 -5.42 42.13 7.08
CA GLN A 76 -5.89 42.52 8.42
C GLN A 76 -6.87 43.68 8.34
N GLY A 77 -8.08 43.49 8.89
CA GLY A 77 -9.11 44.54 8.88
C GLY A 77 -9.42 45.08 7.48
N GLY A 78 -9.54 44.20 6.48
CA GLY A 78 -9.82 44.57 5.08
C GLY A 78 -8.66 45.26 4.35
N LYS A 79 -7.43 45.18 4.88
CA LYS A 79 -6.23 45.72 4.26
C LYS A 79 -5.17 44.65 4.06
N LEU A 80 -4.36 44.81 3.03
CA LEU A 80 -3.24 43.93 2.73
C LEU A 80 -1.96 44.49 3.34
N TYR A 81 -1.17 43.63 3.98
CA TYR A 81 0.10 43.99 4.57
C TYR A 81 1.22 43.07 4.09
N ALA A 82 2.43 43.59 4.09
CA ALA A 82 3.64 42.78 4.02
C ALA A 82 4.68 43.25 5.04
N ARG A 83 5.50 42.32 5.55
CA ARG A 83 6.62 42.65 6.42
C ARG A 83 7.76 41.65 6.29
N ALA A 84 8.97 42.13 6.50
CA ALA A 84 10.14 41.27 6.63
C ALA A 84 10.04 40.38 7.88
N VAL A 85 10.40 39.12 7.71
CA VAL A 85 10.49 38.12 8.77
C VAL A 85 11.96 37.75 8.94
N THR A 86 12.43 37.70 10.18
CA THR A 86 13.79 37.26 10.50
C THR A 86 13.77 35.87 11.13
N ALA A 87 14.93 35.23 11.26
CA ALA A 87 15.08 33.99 12.02
C ALA A 87 14.80 34.17 13.53
N ARG A 88 14.66 35.41 14.00
CA ARG A 88 14.28 35.74 15.37
C ARG A 88 12.79 36.09 15.42
N PRO A 89 12.14 35.98 16.59
CA PRO A 89 10.75 36.41 16.76
C PRO A 89 10.54 37.93 16.54
N GLU A 90 11.60 38.68 16.25
CA GLU A 90 11.55 40.06 15.84
C GLU A 90 11.07 40.17 14.39
N MET A 91 9.94 40.86 14.22
CA MET A 91 9.39 41.19 12.91
C MET A 91 9.80 42.60 12.48
N GLY A 92 9.96 42.79 11.17
CA GLY A 92 10.05 44.12 10.57
C GLY A 92 8.74 44.89 10.66
N GLU A 93 8.81 46.19 10.34
CA GLU A 93 7.63 47.04 10.21
C GLU A 93 6.66 46.49 9.14
N ALA A 94 5.36 46.51 9.41
CA ALA A 94 4.36 46.20 8.38
C ALA A 94 4.13 47.40 7.47
N HIS A 95 4.25 47.15 6.18
CA HIS A 95 3.83 48.06 5.14
C HIS A 95 2.36 47.79 4.78
N ASP A 96 1.52 48.83 4.90
CA ASP A 96 0.14 48.82 4.39
C ASP A 96 0.19 48.91 2.85
N LEU A 97 -0.29 47.86 2.18
CA LEU A 97 -0.32 47.72 0.73
C LEU A 97 -1.64 48.16 0.11
N GLY A 98 -2.60 48.60 0.95
CA GLY A 98 -3.90 49.11 0.53
C GLY A 98 -5.07 48.23 0.95
N ALA A 99 -6.28 48.73 0.70
CA ALA A 99 -7.52 48.01 0.97
C ALA A 99 -7.72 46.84 -0.01
N VAL A 100 -8.30 45.76 0.49
CA VAL A 100 -8.69 44.57 -0.29
C VAL A 100 -10.11 44.17 0.07
N SER A 101 -10.83 43.59 -0.90
CA SER A 101 -12.14 42.99 -0.67
C SER A 101 -12.00 41.52 -0.24
N GLN A 102 -12.95 40.66 -0.64
CA GLN A 102 -12.86 39.22 -0.43
C GLN A 102 -11.69 38.64 -1.23
N VAL A 103 -10.63 38.27 -0.52
CA VAL A 103 -9.42 37.69 -1.10
C VAL A 103 -9.60 36.18 -1.30
N GLY A 104 -9.25 35.68 -2.49
CA GLY A 104 -9.27 34.27 -2.86
C GLY A 104 -7.85 33.69 -2.93
N ALA A 105 -7.42 33.26 -4.12
CA ALA A 105 -6.04 32.82 -4.35
C ALA A 105 -5.06 33.85 -3.79
N PHE A 106 -4.03 33.39 -3.07
CA PHE A 106 -3.10 34.25 -2.35
C PHE A 106 -1.73 33.58 -2.27
N SER A 107 -0.72 34.16 -2.90
CA SER A 107 0.62 33.59 -2.89
C SER A 107 1.71 34.66 -2.88
N LEU A 108 2.84 34.32 -2.27
CA LEU A 108 4.03 35.15 -2.21
C LEU A 108 5.19 34.31 -2.72
N LYS A 109 5.97 34.85 -3.65
CA LYS A 109 7.14 34.16 -4.22
C LYS A 109 8.33 35.10 -4.27
N ALA A 110 9.53 34.56 -4.07
CA ALA A 110 10.76 35.27 -4.40
C ALA A 110 10.81 35.53 -5.91
N HIS A 111 11.20 36.75 -6.31
CA HIS A 111 11.38 37.10 -7.72
C HIS A 111 12.43 38.20 -7.85
N LYS A 112 13.52 37.90 -8.55
CA LYS A 112 14.69 38.80 -8.70
C LYS A 112 15.24 39.25 -7.35
N ASP A 113 15.35 40.56 -7.14
CA ASP A 113 15.91 41.23 -5.96
C ASP A 113 14.85 41.51 -4.88
N GLY A 114 13.70 40.84 -4.92
CA GLY A 114 12.61 41.03 -3.97
C GLY A 114 11.55 39.94 -4.08
N PHE A 115 10.29 40.34 -3.96
CA PHE A 115 9.15 39.42 -3.90
C PHE A 115 8.01 39.83 -4.83
N ALA A 116 7.15 38.87 -5.15
CA ALA A 116 5.92 39.07 -5.90
C ALA A 116 4.75 38.54 -5.07
N LEU A 117 3.83 39.44 -4.73
CA LEU A 117 2.58 39.11 -4.05
C LEU A 117 1.48 39.04 -5.10
N PHE A 118 0.82 37.89 -5.18
CA PHE A 118 -0.30 37.62 -6.08
C PHE A 118 -1.55 37.34 -5.27
N TRP A 119 -2.68 37.91 -5.68
CA TRP A 119 -3.96 37.57 -5.09
C TRP A 119 -5.13 37.75 -6.05
N SER A 120 -6.27 37.12 -5.74
CA SER A 120 -7.54 37.38 -6.43
C SER A 120 -8.53 38.10 -5.52
N GLU A 121 -9.28 39.05 -6.05
CA GLU A 121 -10.43 39.67 -5.40
C GLU A 121 -11.72 39.32 -6.12
N ARG A 122 -12.80 39.10 -5.37
CA ARG A 122 -14.14 39.05 -5.95
C ARG A 122 -14.69 40.47 -6.08
N VAL A 123 -15.07 40.85 -7.30
CA VAL A 123 -15.69 42.14 -7.61
C VAL A 123 -16.89 41.84 -8.51
N ASP A 124 -18.09 42.10 -7.98
CA ASP A 124 -19.35 41.69 -8.59
C ASP A 124 -19.37 40.18 -8.93
N GLN A 125 -19.68 39.84 -10.17
CA GLN A 125 -19.67 38.48 -10.72
C GLN A 125 -18.35 38.17 -11.44
N ASN A 126 -17.22 38.71 -10.98
CA ASN A 126 -15.92 38.42 -11.55
C ASN A 126 -14.85 38.21 -10.47
N HIS A 127 -13.85 37.42 -10.83
CA HIS A 127 -12.55 37.41 -10.17
C HIS A 127 -11.61 38.38 -10.87
N ILE A 128 -11.02 39.28 -10.10
CA ILE A 128 -9.96 40.17 -10.58
C ILE A 128 -8.66 39.72 -9.92
N PHE A 129 -7.76 39.17 -10.73
CA PHE A 129 -6.42 38.91 -10.24
C PHE A 129 -5.63 40.20 -10.13
N LYS A 130 -4.78 40.27 -9.13
CA LYS A 130 -3.90 41.39 -8.83
C LYS A 130 -2.52 40.88 -8.46
N MET A 131 -1.51 41.69 -8.75
CA MET A 131 -0.14 41.39 -8.38
C MET A 131 0.62 42.67 -8.00
N LEU A 132 1.51 42.56 -7.03
CA LEU A 132 2.36 43.64 -6.56
C LEU A 132 3.81 43.16 -6.40
N ARG A 133 4.76 43.96 -6.88
CA ARG A 133 6.20 43.71 -6.66
C ARG A 133 6.63 44.41 -5.39
N LEU A 134 7.32 43.68 -4.52
CA LEU A 134 7.79 44.14 -3.22
C LEU A 134 9.31 44.08 -3.16
N ASP A 135 9.91 45.03 -2.45
CA ASP A 135 11.32 44.95 -2.08
C ASP A 135 11.53 43.94 -0.93
N PRO A 136 12.79 43.67 -0.52
CA PRO A 136 13.05 42.74 0.59
C PRO A 136 12.46 43.13 1.95
N LYS A 137 12.06 44.40 2.14
CA LYS A 137 11.42 44.88 3.38
C LYS A 137 9.90 44.74 3.33
N GLY A 138 9.33 44.54 2.15
CA GLY A 138 7.89 44.45 1.91
C GLY A 138 7.28 45.75 1.38
N ALA A 139 8.09 46.76 1.05
CA ALA A 139 7.59 48.00 0.47
C ALA A 139 7.27 47.80 -1.03
N PRO A 140 6.20 48.42 -1.56
CA PRO A 140 5.83 48.30 -2.97
C PRO A 140 6.86 48.98 -3.89
N LYS A 141 7.36 48.25 -4.88
CA LYS A 141 8.27 48.78 -5.92
C LYS A 141 7.52 49.44 -7.09
N GLN A 142 6.20 49.25 -7.16
CA GLN A 142 5.35 49.71 -8.26
C GLN A 142 3.89 49.76 -7.82
N SER A 143 3.01 50.31 -8.67
CA SER A 143 1.57 50.20 -8.50
C SER A 143 1.07 48.77 -8.71
N VAL A 144 -0.08 48.44 -8.10
CA VAL A 144 -0.75 47.15 -8.28
C VAL A 144 -1.07 46.92 -9.76
N ILE A 145 -0.69 45.75 -10.27
CA ILE A 145 -1.05 45.26 -11.60
C ILE A 145 -2.38 44.52 -11.47
N SER A 146 -3.41 45.01 -12.16
CA SER A 146 -4.70 44.32 -12.27
C SER A 146 -4.78 43.57 -13.60
N PHE A 147 -5.21 42.32 -13.57
CA PHE A 147 -5.45 41.51 -14.75
C PHE A 147 -6.90 41.66 -15.25
N PRO A 148 -7.21 41.22 -16.49
CA PRO A 148 -8.57 41.27 -17.00
C PRO A 148 -9.52 40.47 -16.08
N PRO A 149 -10.77 40.93 -15.89
CA PRO A 149 -11.75 40.22 -15.07
C PRO A 149 -12.05 38.85 -15.68
N ILE A 150 -12.13 37.85 -14.82
CA ILE A 150 -12.52 36.49 -15.18
C ILE A 150 -13.94 36.29 -14.65
N PRO A 151 -14.90 35.84 -15.48
CA PRO A 151 -16.26 35.57 -15.02
C PRO A 151 -16.24 34.66 -13.78
N ASP A 152 -17.16 34.88 -12.86
CA ASP A 152 -17.40 34.11 -11.63
C ASP A 152 -17.79 32.66 -11.95
N THR A 153 -16.76 31.94 -12.37
CA THR A 153 -16.69 30.52 -12.65
C THR A 153 -15.81 29.92 -11.56
N ALA A 154 -15.93 28.63 -11.30
CA ALA A 154 -15.09 27.99 -10.30
C ALA A 154 -13.61 28.07 -10.74
N ILE A 155 -12.81 28.87 -10.01
CA ILE A 155 -11.35 28.97 -10.15
C ILE A 155 -10.74 28.14 -9.01
N PRO A 156 -10.57 26.82 -9.20
CA PRO A 156 -10.01 25.96 -8.15
C PRO A 156 -8.52 26.24 -7.88
N TYR A 157 -7.83 26.88 -8.82
CA TYR A 157 -6.40 27.17 -8.71
C TYR A 157 -6.03 28.46 -9.46
N ALA A 158 -5.22 29.30 -8.80
CA ALA A 158 -4.46 30.36 -9.46
C ALA A 158 -3.16 30.60 -8.68
N ASP A 159 -2.04 30.76 -9.38
CA ASP A 159 -0.73 31.06 -8.76
C ASP A 159 0.14 31.90 -9.71
N PHE A 160 1.13 32.58 -9.13
CA PHE A 160 2.17 33.30 -9.84
C PHE A 160 3.45 32.45 -9.94
N ALA A 161 3.97 32.33 -11.17
CA ALA A 161 5.23 31.69 -11.45
C ALA A 161 6.34 32.74 -11.74
N PRO A 162 7.41 32.81 -10.92
CA PRO A 162 8.52 33.73 -11.08
C PRO A 162 9.50 33.34 -12.21
N VAL A 163 8.99 33.19 -13.43
CA VAL A 163 9.80 32.82 -14.61
C VAL A 163 10.24 34.03 -15.43
N GLY A 164 11.51 34.04 -15.84
CA GLY A 164 12.10 35.15 -16.59
C GLY A 164 11.98 36.49 -15.87
N ASP A 165 12.00 37.58 -16.64
CA ASP A 165 11.98 38.92 -16.06
C ASP A 165 10.61 39.34 -15.51
N ARG A 166 9.54 38.87 -16.16
CA ARG A 166 8.16 39.32 -15.98
C ARG A 166 7.34 38.38 -15.11
N GLY A 167 7.61 37.07 -15.13
CA GLY A 167 6.75 36.05 -14.54
C GLY A 167 5.45 35.82 -15.32
N LEU A 168 4.72 34.79 -14.93
CA LEU A 168 3.47 34.35 -15.53
C LEU A 168 2.43 34.08 -14.44
N VAL A 169 1.16 34.35 -14.72
CA VAL A 169 0.04 33.93 -13.86
C VAL A 169 -0.63 32.73 -14.49
N LEU A 170 -0.75 31.63 -13.76
CA LEU A 170 -1.51 30.46 -14.16
C LEU A 170 -2.84 30.45 -13.44
N HIS A 171 -3.91 30.06 -14.12
CA HIS A 171 -5.18 29.75 -13.47
C HIS A 171 -5.93 28.63 -14.17
N GLU A 172 -6.76 27.96 -13.39
CA GLU A 172 -7.62 26.87 -13.81
C GLU A 172 -9.07 27.32 -13.84
N LEU A 173 -9.81 26.93 -14.88
CA LEU A 173 -11.27 26.98 -14.92
C LEU A 173 -11.80 25.55 -14.93
N ALA A 174 -12.65 25.22 -13.96
CA ALA A 174 -13.28 23.90 -13.87
C ALA A 174 -14.57 23.83 -14.70
N HIS A 175 -14.73 22.75 -15.47
CA HIS A 175 -15.93 22.43 -16.24
C HIS A 175 -16.30 20.96 -16.02
N GLU A 176 -17.37 20.72 -15.26
CA GLU A 176 -17.77 19.37 -14.84
C GLU A 176 -16.61 18.66 -14.10
N ASP A 177 -15.99 17.67 -14.75
CA ASP A 177 -14.85 16.87 -14.25
C ASP A 177 -13.54 17.16 -15.01
N LEU A 178 -13.50 18.24 -15.80
CA LEU A 178 -12.35 18.62 -16.61
C LEU A 178 -11.84 20.03 -16.26
N ALA A 179 -10.54 20.23 -16.44
CA ALA A 179 -9.84 21.48 -16.22
C ALA A 179 -9.40 22.11 -17.55
N SER A 180 -9.56 23.43 -17.65
CA SER A 180 -8.88 24.26 -18.65
C SER A 180 -7.87 25.16 -17.96
N VAL A 181 -6.62 25.13 -18.41
CA VAL A 181 -5.53 25.93 -17.85
C VAL A 181 -5.21 27.09 -18.77
N TYR A 182 -5.11 28.27 -18.17
CA TYR A 182 -4.80 29.52 -18.83
C TYR A 182 -3.53 30.12 -18.26
N VAL A 183 -2.79 30.81 -19.13
CA VAL A 183 -1.60 31.58 -18.75
C VAL A 183 -1.80 33.03 -19.15
N THR A 184 -1.50 33.93 -18.21
CA THR A 184 -1.53 35.37 -18.41
C THR A 184 -0.14 35.94 -18.22
N THR A 185 0.35 36.67 -19.24
CA THR A 185 1.63 37.37 -19.14
C THR A 185 1.53 38.58 -18.21
N VAL A 186 2.55 38.75 -17.37
CA VAL A 186 2.67 39.94 -16.53
C VAL A 186 3.26 41.10 -17.36
N PRO A 187 2.65 42.30 -17.35
CA PRO A 187 3.21 43.49 -17.99
C PRO A 187 4.60 43.86 -17.44
N ALA A 188 5.56 44.24 -18.29
CA ALA A 188 6.86 44.74 -17.84
C ALA A 188 6.88 46.24 -17.53
N ALA A 189 5.97 46.99 -18.14
CA ALA A 189 5.93 48.45 -18.01
C ALA A 189 4.49 48.93 -17.83
N PRO A 190 4.29 50.08 -17.15
CA PRO A 190 3.00 50.74 -17.10
C PRO A 190 2.44 50.97 -18.51
N GLY A 191 1.19 50.56 -18.75
CA GLY A 191 0.50 50.70 -20.04
C GLY A 191 0.59 49.48 -20.97
N GLU A 192 1.49 48.52 -20.73
CA GLU A 192 1.46 47.23 -21.41
C GLU A 192 0.27 46.39 -20.91
N LYS A 193 -0.49 45.80 -21.83
CA LYS A 193 -1.68 45.01 -21.48
C LYS A 193 -1.29 43.54 -21.23
N PRO A 194 -1.78 42.91 -20.15
CA PRO A 194 -1.62 41.47 -19.94
C PRO A 194 -2.31 40.70 -21.07
N THR A 195 -1.69 39.61 -21.53
CA THR A 195 -2.27 38.72 -22.55
C THR A 195 -2.58 37.35 -21.94
N THR A 196 -3.86 36.98 -21.94
CA THR A 196 -4.34 35.67 -21.44
C THR A 196 -4.51 34.71 -22.60
N ARG A 197 -4.03 33.47 -22.45
CA ARG A 197 -4.12 32.41 -23.47
C ARG A 197 -4.52 31.08 -22.84
N PRO A 198 -5.45 30.32 -23.45
CA PRO A 198 -5.62 28.92 -23.08
C PRO A 198 -4.39 28.13 -23.50
N VAL A 199 -3.85 27.32 -22.60
CA VAL A 199 -2.67 26.48 -22.88
C VAL A 199 -2.99 25.00 -22.80
N VAL A 200 -4.02 24.64 -22.03
CA VAL A 200 -4.56 23.28 -21.93
C VAL A 200 -6.08 23.39 -21.81
N THR A 201 -6.82 22.52 -22.52
CA THR A 201 -8.28 22.38 -22.39
C THR A 201 -8.64 20.92 -22.16
N GLY A 202 -9.62 20.63 -21.30
CA GLY A 202 -10.11 19.26 -21.11
C GLY A 202 -9.11 18.32 -20.42
N ALA A 203 -8.33 18.82 -19.46
CA ALA A 203 -7.44 17.99 -18.65
C ALA A 203 -8.20 17.30 -17.51
N LEU A 204 -7.88 16.03 -17.21
CA LEU A 204 -8.38 15.34 -16.02
C LEU A 204 -7.59 15.74 -14.77
N ALA A 205 -6.28 15.86 -14.91
CA ALA A 205 -5.36 16.43 -13.94
C ALA A 205 -4.19 17.10 -14.66
N TRP A 206 -3.50 17.98 -13.95
CA TRP A 206 -2.28 18.59 -14.42
C TRP A 206 -1.37 18.97 -13.24
N GLY A 207 -0.06 18.95 -13.49
CA GLY A 207 0.97 19.49 -12.61
C GLY A 207 1.82 20.51 -13.38
N ALA A 208 2.49 21.42 -12.69
CA ALA A 208 3.33 22.44 -13.31
C ALA A 208 4.63 22.68 -12.56
N THR A 209 5.69 23.00 -13.31
CA THR A 209 6.99 23.36 -12.75
C THR A 209 7.64 24.49 -13.55
N GLN A 210 8.55 25.21 -12.89
CA GLN A 210 9.36 26.23 -13.53
C GLN A 210 10.52 25.59 -14.29
N THR A 211 10.91 26.20 -15.40
CA THR A 211 12.05 25.82 -16.23
C THR A 211 12.90 27.06 -16.49
N GLN A 212 14.12 26.87 -16.98
CA GLN A 212 15.00 27.98 -17.36
C GLN A 212 14.38 28.87 -18.47
N SER A 213 13.46 28.33 -19.28
CA SER A 213 12.85 29.03 -20.42
C SER A 213 11.38 29.43 -20.22
N GLY A 214 10.80 29.19 -19.04
CA GLY A 214 9.37 29.40 -18.79
C GLY A 214 8.77 28.31 -17.90
N LEU A 215 7.66 27.71 -18.32
CA LEU A 215 6.94 26.68 -17.56
C LEU A 215 6.85 25.36 -18.33
N ALA A 216 6.70 24.27 -17.60
CA ALA A 216 6.30 22.98 -18.15
C ALA A 216 5.07 22.46 -17.39
N LEU A 217 4.12 21.89 -18.11
CA LEU A 217 2.95 21.22 -17.53
C LEU A 217 2.98 19.75 -17.92
N ALA A 218 2.72 18.86 -16.96
CA ALA A 218 2.29 17.49 -17.25
C ALA A 218 0.76 17.46 -17.22
N VAL A 219 0.14 16.84 -18.23
CA VAL A 219 -1.31 16.86 -18.43
C VAL A 219 -1.82 15.44 -18.62
N VAL A 220 -2.81 15.05 -17.81
CA VAL A 220 -3.54 13.78 -17.95
C VAL A 220 -4.79 14.02 -18.80
N ARG A 221 -4.97 13.26 -19.89
CA ARG A 221 -6.13 13.38 -20.78
C ARG A 221 -6.95 12.11 -20.84
N ALA A 222 -8.26 12.26 -20.70
CA ALA A 222 -9.20 11.16 -20.91
C ALA A 222 -9.25 10.76 -22.40
N PRO A 223 -9.23 9.45 -22.73
CA PRO A 223 -9.87 9.00 -23.96
C PRO A 223 -11.39 9.23 -23.84
N ARG A 224 -12.13 9.20 -24.95
CA ARG A 224 -13.60 9.12 -24.88
C ARG A 224 -13.99 7.77 -24.25
N VAL A 225 -14.44 7.76 -22.98
CA VAL A 225 -14.86 6.56 -22.26
C VAL A 225 -16.38 6.54 -22.05
N ALA A 226 -16.95 5.34 -21.94
CA ALA A 226 -18.36 5.16 -21.58
C ALA A 226 -18.59 5.50 -20.09
N ALA A 227 -19.77 6.00 -19.75
CA ALA A 227 -20.14 6.32 -18.37
C ALA A 227 -20.02 5.09 -17.45
N GLY A 228 -19.47 5.30 -16.24
CA GLY A 228 -19.36 4.26 -15.20
C GLY A 228 -18.07 3.44 -15.20
N GLN A 229 -17.14 3.67 -16.14
CA GLN A 229 -15.81 3.06 -16.12
C GLN A 229 -14.79 3.91 -15.35
N ARG A 230 -13.77 3.27 -14.77
CA ARG A 230 -12.61 3.95 -14.19
C ARG A 230 -11.98 4.83 -15.26
N VAL A 231 -11.88 6.14 -15.01
CA VAL A 231 -11.30 7.09 -15.95
C VAL A 231 -9.79 7.03 -15.84
N LEU A 232 -9.14 6.44 -16.84
CA LEU A 232 -7.68 6.42 -16.99
C LEU A 232 -7.30 7.31 -18.18
N GLY A 233 -6.11 7.90 -18.14
CA GLY A 233 -5.67 8.90 -19.09
C GLY A 233 -4.33 8.61 -19.76
N THR A 234 -4.09 9.35 -20.83
CA THR A 234 -2.77 9.51 -21.47
C THR A 234 -2.03 10.67 -20.82
N ILE A 235 -0.70 10.75 -20.99
CA ILE A 235 0.11 11.86 -20.45
C ILE A 235 0.84 12.57 -21.58
N GLU A 236 0.75 13.88 -21.59
CA GLU A 236 1.54 14.77 -22.44
C GLU A 236 2.20 15.87 -21.62
N VAL A 237 3.27 16.46 -22.16
CA VAL A 237 3.92 17.64 -21.60
C VAL A 237 3.75 18.84 -22.52
N VAL A 238 3.36 19.97 -21.92
CA VAL A 238 3.21 21.25 -22.61
C VAL A 238 4.25 22.23 -22.06
N LEU A 239 5.14 22.69 -22.94
CA LEU A 239 6.11 23.74 -22.60
C LEU A 239 5.54 25.12 -22.93
N ILE A 240 5.71 26.07 -22.03
CA ILE A 240 5.23 27.44 -22.18
C ILE A 240 6.41 28.40 -22.03
N GLY A 241 6.64 29.24 -23.03
CA GLY A 241 7.67 30.27 -22.97
C GLY A 241 7.35 31.37 -21.96
N THR A 242 8.34 32.20 -21.61
CA THR A 242 8.14 33.39 -20.76
C THR A 242 7.19 34.44 -21.37
N ASP A 243 6.84 34.30 -22.65
CA ASP A 243 5.84 35.10 -23.38
C ASP A 243 4.41 34.52 -23.29
N GLY A 244 4.23 33.42 -22.55
CA GLY A 244 2.96 32.73 -22.40
C GLY A 244 2.54 31.90 -23.63
N VAL A 245 3.40 31.73 -24.64
CA VAL A 245 3.12 30.86 -25.80
C VAL A 245 3.37 29.41 -25.41
N ALA A 246 2.33 28.57 -25.52
CA ALA A 246 2.47 27.12 -25.42
C ALA A 246 3.04 26.52 -26.73
N LYS A 247 4.01 25.63 -26.62
CA LYS A 247 4.48 24.77 -27.71
C LYS A 247 3.51 23.60 -27.92
N PRO A 248 3.55 22.92 -29.10
CA PRO A 248 2.80 21.70 -29.30
C PRO A 248 3.06 20.67 -28.19
N PRO A 249 2.02 20.01 -27.64
CA PRO A 249 2.19 19.00 -26.60
C PRO A 249 3.06 17.82 -27.08
N VAL A 250 3.91 17.32 -26.19
CA VAL A 250 4.77 16.16 -26.43
C VAL A 250 4.21 14.95 -25.68
N PRO A 251 3.85 13.84 -26.36
CA PRO A 251 3.33 12.67 -25.68
C PRO A 251 4.41 11.98 -24.84
N VAL A 252 4.07 11.65 -23.59
CA VAL A 252 4.92 10.90 -22.65
C VAL A 252 4.36 9.49 -22.44
N LEU A 253 3.03 9.37 -22.31
CA LEU A 253 2.30 8.11 -22.23
C LEU A 253 1.15 8.14 -23.24
N THR A 254 1.17 7.24 -24.21
CA THR A 254 0.16 7.17 -25.29
C THR A 254 -0.99 6.21 -25.00
N GLU A 255 -0.80 5.26 -24.08
CA GLU A 255 -1.84 4.34 -23.62
C GLU A 255 -2.60 4.98 -22.46
N ALA A 256 -3.92 4.85 -22.42
CA ALA A 256 -4.75 5.45 -21.39
C ALA A 256 -4.72 4.64 -20.09
N THR A 257 -3.57 4.62 -19.40
CA THR A 257 -3.34 3.84 -18.17
C THR A 257 -2.97 4.70 -16.97
N ALA A 258 -2.76 6.02 -17.14
CA ALA A 258 -2.47 6.90 -16.02
C ALA A 258 -3.72 7.14 -15.17
N GLU A 259 -3.55 7.07 -13.86
CA GLU A 259 -4.50 7.65 -12.94
C GLU A 259 -4.42 9.17 -12.97
N ILE A 260 -5.28 9.81 -12.19
CA ILE A 260 -5.50 11.23 -12.29
C ILE A 260 -4.60 12.00 -11.30
N ASP A 261 -3.31 11.69 -11.37
CA ASP A 261 -2.24 12.13 -10.47
C ASP A 261 -0.88 12.26 -11.20
N ALA A 262 -0.74 13.26 -12.08
CA ALA A 262 0.54 13.54 -12.73
C ALA A 262 1.26 14.73 -12.08
N GLU A 263 2.53 14.52 -11.71
CA GLU A 263 3.42 15.57 -11.19
C GLU A 263 4.62 15.78 -12.10
N ILE A 264 5.17 17.01 -12.10
CA ILE A 264 6.32 17.38 -12.94
C ILE A 264 7.32 18.23 -12.14
N ALA A 265 8.61 17.97 -12.33
CA ALA A 265 9.69 18.73 -11.71
C ALA A 265 10.85 18.99 -12.69
N SER A 266 11.50 20.15 -12.57
CA SER A 266 12.74 20.44 -13.32
C SER A 266 13.97 20.03 -12.54
N VAL A 267 14.86 19.27 -13.17
CA VAL A 267 16.07 18.72 -12.55
C VAL A 267 17.22 18.83 -13.55
N ASP A 268 18.31 19.50 -13.16
CA ASP A 268 19.51 19.70 -13.98
C ASP A 268 19.21 20.20 -15.41
N GLY A 269 18.24 21.12 -15.54
CA GLY A 269 17.77 21.65 -16.83
C GLY A 269 16.87 20.72 -17.66
N GLY A 270 16.69 19.46 -17.25
CA GLY A 270 15.69 18.53 -17.80
C GLY A 270 14.36 18.58 -17.05
N LEU A 271 13.48 17.63 -17.37
CA LEU A 271 12.18 17.44 -16.72
C LEU A 271 12.00 15.99 -16.28
N LEU A 272 11.34 15.82 -15.13
CA LEU A 272 10.84 14.54 -14.65
C LEU A 272 9.32 14.60 -14.58
N VAL A 273 8.64 13.57 -15.08
CA VAL A 273 7.17 13.42 -14.97
C VAL A 273 6.87 12.11 -14.26
N ALA A 274 6.09 12.17 -13.18
CA ALA A 274 5.67 11.02 -12.40
C ALA A 274 4.14 10.85 -12.44
N TRP A 275 3.65 9.61 -12.40
CA TRP A 275 2.22 9.29 -12.30
C TRP A 275 1.98 7.90 -11.72
N THR A 276 0.76 7.62 -11.28
CA THR A 276 0.33 6.25 -11.00
C THR A 276 -0.19 5.59 -12.28
N ASP A 277 0.42 4.46 -12.66
CA ASP A 277 0.04 3.68 -13.84
C ASP A 277 -0.76 2.45 -13.44
N ALA A 278 -1.96 2.30 -13.98
CA ALA A 278 -2.91 1.25 -13.66
C ALA A 278 -2.95 0.11 -14.72
N ARG A 279 -1.94 -0.02 -15.58
CA ARG A 279 -1.93 -1.04 -16.65
C ARG A 279 -1.90 -2.49 -16.17
N ASP A 280 -1.39 -2.73 -14.96
CA ASP A 280 -1.13 -4.07 -14.39
C ASP A 280 -2.15 -4.43 -13.27
N ASP A 281 -3.34 -3.81 -13.28
CA ASP A 281 -4.42 -3.89 -12.28
C ASP A 281 -4.10 -3.38 -10.86
N ALA A 282 -2.82 -3.42 -10.49
CA ALA A 282 -2.26 -2.70 -9.35
C ALA A 282 -1.65 -1.39 -9.83
N GLY A 283 -1.99 -0.29 -9.16
CA GLY A 283 -1.32 0.99 -9.40
C GLY A 283 0.18 0.84 -9.18
N ALA A 284 0.99 1.35 -10.09
CA ALA A 284 2.44 1.37 -9.96
C ALA A 284 2.96 2.77 -10.32
N VAL A 285 3.81 3.35 -9.47
CA VAL A 285 4.33 4.68 -9.75
C VAL A 285 5.43 4.60 -10.80
N ARG A 286 5.23 5.32 -11.90
CA ARG A 286 6.17 5.42 -13.02
C ARG A 286 6.75 6.81 -13.12
N LEU A 287 7.92 6.87 -13.75
CA LEU A 287 8.66 8.10 -13.99
C LEU A 287 9.21 8.13 -15.41
N ALA A 288 9.05 9.27 -16.09
CA ALA A 288 9.70 9.57 -17.36
C ALA A 288 10.69 10.73 -17.19
N ALA A 289 11.90 10.56 -17.70
CA ALA A 289 12.86 11.65 -17.86
C ALA A 289 12.76 12.24 -19.26
N LEU A 290 12.72 13.56 -19.34
CA LEU A 290 12.62 14.32 -20.57
C LEU A 290 13.76 15.34 -20.65
N ASP A 291 14.21 15.64 -21.87
CA ASP A 291 15.12 16.77 -22.08
C ASP A 291 14.42 18.13 -21.88
N ALA A 292 15.18 19.22 -22.00
CA ALA A 292 14.64 20.58 -21.90
C ALA A 292 13.58 20.93 -22.97
N SER A 293 13.48 20.13 -24.04
CA SER A 293 12.44 20.27 -25.08
C SER A 293 11.18 19.45 -24.79
N GLY A 294 11.15 18.71 -23.67
CA GLY A 294 10.06 17.83 -23.27
C GLY A 294 10.09 16.46 -23.94
N LYS A 295 11.13 16.14 -24.71
CA LYS A 295 11.23 14.86 -25.41
C LYS A 295 11.68 13.76 -24.44
N PRO A 296 11.02 12.59 -24.41
CA PRO A 296 11.47 11.47 -23.59
C PRO A 296 12.89 11.02 -23.92
N LEU A 297 13.73 10.91 -22.88
CA LEU A 297 15.10 10.42 -22.96
C LEU A 297 15.16 8.89 -22.98
N SER A 298 14.20 8.24 -22.34
CA SER A 298 14.05 6.79 -22.27
C SER A 298 12.59 6.40 -22.07
N ALA A 299 12.29 5.09 -22.16
CA ALA A 299 11.00 4.58 -21.75
C ALA A 299 10.74 4.87 -20.25
N PRO A 300 9.48 5.09 -19.84
CA PRO A 300 9.13 5.28 -18.45
C PRO A 300 9.56 4.09 -17.58
N THR A 301 10.14 4.37 -16.42
CA THR A 301 10.64 3.36 -15.48
C THR A 301 9.76 3.30 -14.24
N LEU A 302 9.78 2.15 -13.55
CA LEU A 302 9.14 2.01 -12.24
C LEU A 302 10.00 2.71 -11.18
N VAL A 303 9.36 3.46 -10.28
CA VAL A 303 10.04 4.12 -9.15
C VAL A 303 10.54 3.08 -8.14
N ALA A 304 9.74 2.03 -7.96
CA ALA A 304 10.09 0.88 -7.15
C ALA A 304 9.45 -0.40 -7.73
N PRO A 305 9.97 -1.59 -7.39
CA PRO A 305 9.18 -2.80 -7.54
C PRO A 305 7.80 -2.58 -6.91
N PRO A 306 6.70 -2.91 -7.60
CA PRO A 306 5.38 -2.72 -7.03
C PRO A 306 5.28 -3.57 -5.77
N ILE A 307 4.94 -2.94 -4.64
CA ILE A 307 4.63 -3.60 -3.38
C ILE A 307 3.14 -3.34 -3.11
N GLY A 308 2.29 -4.04 -3.86
CA GLY A 308 0.84 -3.84 -3.82
C GLY A 308 0.43 -2.69 -4.74
N ASP A 309 -0.73 -2.11 -4.46
CA ASP A 309 -1.23 -0.97 -5.24
C ASP A 309 -0.53 0.29 -4.72
N GLN A 310 0.19 0.98 -5.59
CA GLN A 310 0.94 2.19 -5.28
C GLN A 310 0.18 3.42 -5.75
N ALA A 311 0.34 4.54 -5.04
CA ALA A 311 -0.18 5.83 -5.47
C ALA A 311 0.91 6.90 -5.34
N LEU A 312 1.07 7.71 -6.40
CA LEU A 312 1.91 8.89 -6.37
C LEU A 312 1.36 9.90 -5.37
N VAL A 313 2.25 10.43 -4.54
CA VAL A 313 1.89 11.49 -3.58
C VAL A 313 2.51 12.82 -3.97
N SER A 314 3.78 12.83 -4.38
CA SER A 314 4.44 14.08 -4.77
C SER A 314 5.75 13.83 -5.54
N LEU A 315 6.14 14.81 -6.36
CA LEU A 315 7.45 14.92 -6.97
C LEU A 315 7.94 16.36 -6.78
N VAL A 316 8.99 16.56 -5.99
CA VAL A 316 9.53 17.89 -5.67
C VAL A 316 11.00 18.00 -6.04
N ALA A 317 11.40 19.15 -6.54
CA ALA A 317 12.79 19.47 -6.84
C ALA A 317 13.11 20.89 -6.37
N GLU A 318 14.39 21.25 -6.44
CA GLU A 318 14.81 22.60 -6.14
C GLU A 318 14.13 23.57 -7.14
N PRO A 319 13.42 24.62 -6.66
CA PRO A 319 12.55 25.44 -7.50
C PRO A 319 13.23 26.12 -8.70
N THR A 320 14.54 26.41 -8.66
CA THR A 320 15.25 27.01 -9.79
C THR A 320 15.63 26.02 -10.89
N GLY A 321 15.36 24.72 -10.69
CA GLY A 321 15.71 23.64 -11.63
C GLY A 321 17.22 23.37 -11.70
N LYS A 322 18.01 23.96 -10.81
CA LYS A 322 19.47 23.74 -10.69
C LYS A 322 19.82 22.56 -9.80
N GLY A 323 18.84 22.05 -9.05
CA GLY A 323 19.00 20.84 -8.26
C GLY A 323 19.38 19.65 -9.13
N LYS A 324 20.33 18.84 -8.66
CA LYS A 324 20.77 17.61 -9.35
C LYS A 324 19.81 16.44 -9.19
N ASN A 325 18.96 16.50 -8.16
CA ASN A 325 18.02 15.45 -7.80
C ASN A 325 16.66 16.05 -7.46
N ALA A 326 15.60 15.30 -7.77
CA ALA A 326 14.28 15.45 -7.18
C ALA A 326 14.10 14.46 -6.01
N LEU A 327 13.07 14.69 -5.20
CA LEU A 327 12.48 13.75 -4.27
C LEU A 327 11.14 13.28 -4.84
N ILE A 328 10.97 11.97 -4.94
CA ILE A 328 9.68 11.36 -5.24
C ILE A 328 9.12 10.70 -3.99
N ALA A 329 7.83 10.90 -3.76
CA ALA A 329 7.06 10.33 -2.67
C ALA A 329 5.87 9.54 -3.21
N TRP A 330 5.70 8.32 -2.71
CA TRP A 330 4.56 7.46 -3.04
C TRP A 330 4.13 6.65 -1.82
N GLU A 331 2.90 6.17 -1.80
CA GLU A 331 2.45 5.18 -0.81
C GLU A 331 2.23 3.81 -1.46
N ASN A 332 2.37 2.76 -0.66
CA ASN A 332 1.77 1.47 -0.97
C ASN A 332 0.43 1.42 -0.21
N ILE A 333 -0.68 1.45 -0.93
CA ILE A 333 -2.03 1.53 -0.37
C ILE A 333 -2.24 0.38 0.62
N GLY A 334 -2.72 0.72 1.82
CA GLY A 334 -2.94 -0.24 2.91
C GLY A 334 -1.70 -0.54 3.76
N GLN A 335 -0.49 -0.14 3.34
CA GLN A 335 0.70 -0.29 4.17
C GLN A 335 0.63 0.66 5.38
N LYS A 336 0.66 0.08 6.58
CA LYS A 336 0.65 0.82 7.84
C LYS A 336 1.73 0.31 8.79
N VAL A 337 2.27 1.22 9.60
CA VAL A 337 3.17 0.91 10.72
C VAL A 337 2.53 1.50 11.97
N GLU A 338 2.29 0.65 12.97
CA GLU A 338 1.59 1.03 14.22
C GLU A 338 0.21 1.68 13.97
N GLY A 339 -0.46 1.32 12.87
CA GLY A 339 -1.75 1.90 12.46
C GLY A 339 -1.66 3.21 11.66
N THR A 340 -0.46 3.77 11.50
CA THR A 340 -0.19 5.01 10.77
C THR A 340 0.20 4.72 9.32
N ARG A 341 -0.20 5.58 8.36
CA ARG A 341 0.19 5.43 6.95
C ARG A 341 1.70 5.62 6.78
N VAL A 342 2.25 5.03 5.73
CA VAL A 342 3.68 5.10 5.42
C VAL A 342 3.86 5.60 3.99
N LEU A 343 4.56 6.72 3.84
CA LEU A 343 5.11 7.14 2.56
C LEU A 343 6.50 6.58 2.36
N GLN A 344 6.75 6.15 1.13
CA GLN A 344 8.06 5.79 0.62
C GLN A 344 8.66 7.00 -0.08
N LEU A 345 9.94 7.25 0.18
CA LEU A 345 10.71 8.37 -0.35
C LEU A 345 11.95 7.83 -1.09
N ALA A 346 12.23 8.38 -2.26
CA ALA A 346 13.47 8.13 -3.01
C ALA A 346 13.96 9.41 -3.67
N THR A 347 15.27 9.54 -3.84
CA THR A 347 15.82 10.58 -4.73
C THR A 347 15.70 10.11 -6.17
N VAL A 348 15.63 11.05 -7.12
CA VAL A 348 15.69 10.74 -8.55
C VAL A 348 16.60 11.73 -9.26
N GLY A 349 17.55 11.21 -10.05
CA GLY A 349 18.38 12.03 -10.92
C GLY A 349 17.67 12.49 -12.19
N ALA A 350 18.28 13.41 -12.93
CA ALA A 350 17.77 13.91 -14.21
C ALA A 350 17.64 12.82 -15.30
N ASP A 351 18.32 11.67 -15.14
CA ASP A 351 18.16 10.50 -16.02
C ASP A 351 16.92 9.67 -15.71
N GLY A 352 16.10 10.08 -14.74
CA GLY A 352 14.86 9.40 -14.35
C GLY A 352 15.10 8.10 -13.59
N LYS A 353 16.30 7.86 -13.07
CA LYS A 353 16.57 6.68 -12.25
C LYS A 353 16.38 6.99 -10.77
N PRO A 354 15.55 6.21 -10.06
CA PRO A 354 15.48 6.26 -8.61
C PRO A 354 16.81 5.92 -7.97
N GLY A 355 17.18 6.68 -6.94
CA GLY A 355 18.32 6.39 -6.08
C GLY A 355 18.15 5.05 -5.36
N LYS A 356 19.29 4.42 -5.01
CA LYS A 356 19.30 3.17 -4.24
C LYS A 356 18.77 3.38 -2.81
N GLN A 357 19.07 4.55 -2.27
CA GLN A 357 18.76 4.95 -0.91
C GLN A 357 17.28 5.32 -0.80
N ARG A 358 16.58 4.71 0.17
CA ARG A 358 15.17 4.96 0.42
C ARG A 358 14.90 5.29 1.88
N THR A 359 13.84 6.04 2.10
CA THR A 359 13.38 6.43 3.44
C THR A 359 11.87 6.27 3.52
N ARG A 360 11.38 5.92 4.70
CA ARG A 360 9.96 5.88 5.01
C ARG A 360 9.61 7.05 5.91
N LEU A 361 8.43 7.62 5.72
CA LEU A 361 7.87 8.71 6.50
C LEU A 361 6.48 8.29 7.00
N LEU A 362 6.23 8.43 8.30
CA LEU A 362 4.90 8.20 8.89
C LEU A 362 4.03 9.43 8.72
N LEU A 363 2.75 9.19 8.46
CA LEU A 363 1.69 10.20 8.30
C LEU A 363 0.38 9.65 8.82
N ASP A 364 -0.39 10.52 9.45
CA ASP A 364 -1.77 10.21 9.82
C ASP A 364 -2.65 9.93 8.59
N ALA A 365 -3.79 9.26 8.81
CA ALA A 365 -4.62 8.68 7.77
C ALA A 365 -5.05 9.71 6.70
N ASP A 366 -5.36 10.93 7.10
CA ASP A 366 -5.92 11.96 6.23
C ASP A 366 -4.90 13.02 5.79
N ASP A 367 -3.63 12.88 6.19
CA ASP A 367 -2.60 13.89 5.92
C ASP A 367 -2.03 13.79 4.50
N ARG A 368 -1.55 14.94 4.00
CA ARG A 368 -0.66 15.05 2.84
C ARG A 368 0.53 15.90 3.27
N PRO A 369 1.76 15.35 3.22
CA PRO A 369 2.91 16.10 3.68
C PRO A 369 3.21 17.26 2.73
N ASP A 370 3.70 18.36 3.28
CA ASP A 370 4.34 19.43 2.52
C ASP A 370 5.82 19.06 2.37
N LEU A 371 6.26 18.81 1.13
CA LEU A 371 7.62 18.37 0.82
C LEU A 371 8.35 19.47 0.07
N VAL A 372 9.57 19.78 0.50
CA VAL A 372 10.42 20.77 -0.17
C VAL A 372 11.85 20.25 -0.34
N ALA A 373 12.48 20.63 -1.45
CA ALA A 373 13.90 20.43 -1.67
C ALA A 373 14.67 21.70 -1.29
N HIS A 374 15.90 21.52 -0.79
CA HIS A 374 16.83 22.61 -0.54
C HIS A 374 18.29 22.15 -0.74
N ASP A 375 19.24 23.06 -0.55
CA ASP A 375 20.66 22.85 -0.82
C ASP A 375 21.35 21.76 0.01
N ARG A 376 20.80 21.37 1.17
CA ARG A 376 21.33 20.29 2.04
C ARG A 376 20.51 19.00 2.00
N GLY A 377 19.51 18.90 1.12
CA GLY A 377 18.65 17.72 1.03
C GLY A 377 17.18 18.09 0.88
N PHE A 378 16.34 17.54 1.74
CA PHE A 378 14.89 17.68 1.67
C PHE A 378 14.29 17.91 3.05
N ALA A 379 13.09 18.44 3.09
CA ALA A 379 12.32 18.55 4.31
C ALA A 379 10.86 18.16 4.06
N ALA A 380 10.22 17.67 5.11
CA ALA A 380 8.81 17.35 5.14
C ALA A 380 8.13 18.03 6.34
N LEU A 381 6.92 18.50 6.16
CA LEU A 381 5.99 18.82 7.24
C LEU A 381 4.84 17.82 7.13
N THR A 382 4.63 17.04 8.19
CA THR A 382 3.60 15.99 8.22
C THR A 382 2.94 15.89 9.58
N LEU A 383 1.73 15.36 9.65
CA LEU A 383 1.05 14.99 10.87
C LEU A 383 1.44 13.56 11.27
N ALA A 384 2.20 13.40 12.36
CA ALA A 384 2.71 12.09 12.78
C ALA A 384 2.83 11.94 14.30
N PRO A 385 2.91 10.71 14.85
CA PRO A 385 3.06 10.49 16.28
C PRO A 385 4.32 11.15 16.86
N ALA A 386 4.15 12.06 17.82
CA ALA A 386 5.24 12.82 18.41
C ALA A 386 5.82 12.12 19.66
N ARG A 387 6.96 11.45 19.49
CA ARG A 387 7.65 10.71 20.57
C ARG A 387 8.97 11.36 20.93
N GLN A 388 9.23 11.54 22.23
CA GLN A 388 10.55 11.95 22.69
C GLN A 388 11.54 10.79 22.55
N THR A 389 12.81 11.09 22.28
CA THR A 389 13.86 10.08 22.02
C THR A 389 14.04 9.09 23.18
N ASN A 390 13.78 9.52 24.42
CA ASN A 390 13.96 8.71 25.64
C ASN A 390 12.65 8.13 26.19
N ALA A 391 11.52 8.31 25.51
CA ALA A 391 10.25 7.77 25.98
C ALA A 391 10.16 6.27 25.66
N GLU A 392 9.96 5.43 26.69
CA GLU A 392 9.66 4.02 26.52
C GLU A 392 8.22 3.82 26.02
N GLY A 393 7.97 2.68 25.35
CA GLY A 393 6.80 2.44 24.48
C GLY A 393 5.44 2.89 25.01
N GLY A 394 4.58 3.36 24.10
CA GLY A 394 3.22 3.83 24.37
C GLY A 394 2.62 4.55 23.17
N SER A 395 1.30 4.76 23.18
CA SER A 395 0.64 5.61 22.18
C SER A 395 1.13 7.05 22.31
N ALA A 396 1.38 7.73 21.19
CA ALA A 396 1.76 9.13 21.16
C ALA A 396 0.75 9.92 20.33
N PRO A 397 0.43 11.17 20.71
CA PRO A 397 -0.48 11.99 19.93
C PRO A 397 0.15 12.33 18.57
N SER A 398 -0.67 12.39 17.53
CA SER A 398 -0.26 12.92 16.23
C SER A 398 -0.16 14.45 16.30
N TRP A 399 1.01 15.01 16.00
CA TRP A 399 1.23 16.47 15.91
C TRP A 399 1.86 16.83 14.56
N PRO A 400 1.61 18.06 14.04
CA PRO A 400 2.36 18.57 12.90
C PRO A 400 3.84 18.57 13.25
N THR A 401 4.66 17.96 12.40
CA THR A 401 6.05 17.64 12.68
C THR A 401 6.90 17.93 11.46
N TYR A 402 7.92 18.76 11.65
CA TYR A 402 8.98 18.95 10.69
C TYR A 402 9.93 17.75 10.73
N VAL A 403 10.35 17.29 9.56
CA VAL A 403 11.36 16.25 9.37
C VAL A 403 12.40 16.75 8.37
N GLY A 404 13.65 16.87 8.81
CA GLY A 404 14.79 17.14 7.93
C GLY A 404 15.38 15.85 7.41
N LEU A 405 15.68 15.81 6.11
CA LEU A 405 16.26 14.67 5.40
C LEU A 405 17.54 15.11 4.68
N GLY A 406 18.63 14.37 4.87
CA GLY A 406 19.87 14.60 4.14
C GLY A 406 19.73 14.31 2.63
N PRO A 407 20.76 14.59 1.81
CA PRO A 407 20.74 14.30 0.37
C PRO A 407 20.64 12.81 0.06
N ASP A 408 21.06 11.96 1.00
CA ASP A 408 20.91 10.51 0.95
C ASP A 408 19.59 10.03 1.56
N LEU A 409 18.71 10.94 1.99
CA LEU A 409 17.46 10.72 2.73
C LEU A 409 17.59 10.21 4.17
N THR A 410 18.78 10.23 4.76
CA THR A 410 18.92 9.95 6.19
C THR A 410 18.18 11.02 7.01
N PRO A 411 17.29 10.66 7.95
CA PRO A 411 16.66 11.65 8.84
C PRO A 411 17.72 12.40 9.66
N THR A 412 17.78 13.72 9.50
CA THR A 412 18.76 14.59 10.18
C THR A 412 18.14 15.40 11.32
N ALA A 413 16.83 15.66 11.25
CA ALA A 413 16.10 16.42 12.26
C ALA A 413 14.65 15.97 12.34
N ALA A 414 14.05 16.11 13.53
CA ALA A 414 12.62 15.93 13.72
C ALA A 414 12.15 16.84 14.86
N GLU A 415 11.11 17.63 14.59
CA GLU A 415 10.62 18.61 15.54
C GLU A 415 9.11 18.84 15.36
N PRO A 416 8.28 18.44 16.33
CA PRO A 416 6.88 18.85 16.37
C PRO A 416 6.76 20.37 16.38
N ILE A 417 5.85 20.91 15.57
CA ILE A 417 5.57 22.34 15.51
C ILE A 417 4.90 22.73 16.83
N ARG A 418 5.69 23.28 17.75
CA ARG A 418 5.24 23.68 19.09
C ARG A 418 5.85 25.00 19.49
N PHE A 419 5.07 25.95 19.99
CA PHE A 419 5.57 27.26 20.39
C PHE A 419 4.70 27.93 21.46
N LEU A 420 5.24 28.99 22.09
CA LEU A 420 4.49 29.80 23.04
C LEU A 420 3.62 30.81 22.30
N GLY A 421 2.37 30.99 22.75
CA GLY A 421 1.42 31.91 22.14
C GLY A 421 0.27 31.21 21.40
N THR A 422 0.31 29.88 21.26
CA THR A 422 -0.86 29.12 20.82
C THR A 422 -1.95 29.10 21.90
N THR A 423 -3.19 28.89 21.47
CA THR A 423 -4.34 28.64 22.36
C THR A 423 -4.26 27.28 23.06
N SER A 424 -3.51 26.32 22.52
CA SER A 424 -3.28 25.01 23.11
C SER A 424 -2.34 25.06 24.32
N GLY A 425 -2.72 24.42 25.42
CA GLY A 425 -1.85 24.26 26.60
C GLY A 425 -0.58 23.44 26.35
N GLN A 426 -0.51 22.68 25.25
CA GLN A 426 0.68 21.92 24.85
C GLN A 426 1.60 22.70 23.88
N GLY A 427 1.18 23.90 23.46
CA GLY A 427 1.92 24.72 22.49
C GLY A 427 1.74 24.27 21.04
N VAL A 428 0.83 23.33 20.74
CA VAL A 428 0.63 22.74 19.41
C VAL A 428 -0.43 23.55 18.67
N PRO A 429 -0.13 24.09 17.46
CA PRO A 429 -1.13 24.80 16.67
C PRO A 429 -2.16 23.82 16.09
N GLN A 430 -3.32 24.32 15.71
CA GLN A 430 -4.35 23.48 15.09
C GLN A 430 -4.05 23.14 13.63
N ALA A 431 -3.37 24.03 12.92
CA ALA A 431 -2.91 23.79 11.56
C ALA A 431 -1.47 24.29 11.38
N ALA A 432 -0.70 23.57 10.55
CA ALA A 432 0.62 23.99 10.10
C ALA A 432 0.75 23.68 8.60
N PHE A 433 1.30 24.61 7.81
CA PHE A 433 1.36 24.51 6.35
C PHE A 433 2.45 25.43 5.77
N GLY A 434 2.69 25.33 4.46
CA GLY A 434 3.56 26.27 3.73
C GLY A 434 5.02 26.15 4.15
N LEU A 435 5.51 24.92 4.31
CA LEU A 435 6.91 24.65 4.59
C LEU A 435 7.75 25.28 3.48
N THR A 436 8.70 26.12 3.87
CA THR A 436 9.67 26.73 2.95
C THR A 436 11.05 26.59 3.56
N CYS A 437 12.03 26.19 2.77
CA CYS A 437 13.42 26.09 3.19
C CYS A 437 14.32 26.81 2.20
N ASN A 438 15.22 27.66 2.70
CA ASN A 438 16.32 28.23 1.93
C ASN A 438 17.62 28.17 2.74
N HIS A 439 18.70 27.73 2.10
CA HIS A 439 20.03 27.61 2.71
C HIS A 439 20.07 26.89 4.08
N GLY A 440 19.31 25.80 4.21
CA GLY A 440 19.18 25.03 5.44
C GLY A 440 18.36 25.69 6.56
N THR A 441 17.81 26.89 6.35
CA THR A 441 16.84 27.51 7.28
C THR A 441 15.44 27.24 6.79
N CYS A 442 14.60 26.64 7.63
CA CYS A 442 13.22 26.32 7.29
C CYS A 442 12.22 27.11 8.13
N PHE A 443 11.10 27.44 7.51
CA PHE A 443 9.97 28.10 8.15
C PHE A 443 8.67 27.40 7.82
N VAL A 444 7.70 27.51 8.74
CA VAL A 444 6.35 26.95 8.60
C VAL A 444 5.35 28.02 9.02
N LEU A 445 4.21 28.10 8.32
CA LEU A 445 3.07 28.87 8.78
C LEU A 445 2.24 28.02 9.73
N ALA A 446 1.73 28.63 10.79
CA ALA A 446 0.86 27.96 11.76
C ALA A 446 -0.37 28.81 12.05
N ALA A 447 -1.50 28.16 12.29
CA ALA A 447 -2.75 28.83 12.62
C ALA A 447 -3.45 28.16 13.81
N ASP A 448 -4.04 28.99 14.67
CA ASP A 448 -5.05 28.60 15.64
C ASP A 448 -6.42 29.02 15.13
N ILE A 449 -7.38 28.09 15.14
CA ILE A 449 -8.76 28.30 14.67
C ILE A 449 -9.67 28.27 15.92
N GLY A 450 -10.62 29.21 16.01
CA GLY A 450 -11.53 29.30 17.16
C GLY A 450 -11.96 30.73 17.45
N LYS A 451 -12.15 31.07 18.73
CA LYS A 451 -12.59 32.42 19.12
C LYS A 451 -11.63 33.53 18.67
N HIS A 452 -10.34 33.19 18.58
CA HIS A 452 -9.26 34.07 18.15
C HIS A 452 -8.49 33.35 17.07
N HIS A 453 -8.58 33.85 15.84
CA HIS A 453 -7.83 33.33 14.71
C HIS A 453 -6.47 34.04 14.66
N ASN A 454 -5.43 33.30 15.03
CA ASN A 454 -4.06 33.81 15.06
C ASN A 454 -3.22 33.06 14.04
N SER A 455 -2.47 33.81 13.25
CA SER A 455 -1.52 33.25 12.27
C SER A 455 -0.09 33.57 12.67
N PHE A 456 0.77 32.59 12.54
CA PHE A 456 2.16 32.66 12.96
C PHE A 456 3.10 32.23 11.84
N VAL A 457 4.32 32.76 11.87
CA VAL A 457 5.46 32.20 11.15
C VAL A 457 6.43 31.61 12.17
N ILE A 458 6.80 30.35 11.95
CA ILE A 458 7.61 29.55 12.86
C ILE A 458 8.96 29.33 12.21
N ASN A 459 10.05 29.70 12.90
CA ASN A 459 11.40 29.37 12.47
C ASN A 459 11.77 27.98 13.03
N ILE A 460 12.38 27.14 12.20
CA ILE A 460 12.86 25.81 12.58
C ILE A 460 14.39 25.87 12.69
N PRO A 461 14.95 26.08 13.89
CA PRO A 461 16.39 26.16 14.07
C PRO A 461 17.04 24.78 13.97
N GLU A 462 18.26 24.73 13.43
CA GLU A 462 19.10 23.53 13.53
C GLU A 462 19.49 23.28 14.99
N ARG A 463 18.96 22.21 15.59
CA ARG A 463 19.29 21.77 16.95
C ARG A 463 19.29 20.26 17.05
N GLN A 464 19.92 19.71 18.08
CA GLN A 464 19.88 18.27 18.33
C GLN A 464 18.43 17.83 18.57
N PRO A 465 17.96 16.76 17.90
CA PRO A 465 16.57 16.33 17.98
C PRO A 465 16.28 15.74 19.37
N ALA A 466 15.37 16.39 20.10
CA ALA A 466 14.80 15.84 21.33
C ALA A 466 13.65 14.85 21.04
N TRP A 467 13.25 14.74 19.78
CA TRP A 467 12.16 13.92 19.28
C TRP A 467 12.67 12.84 18.35
N ARG A 468 12.07 11.66 18.43
CA ARG A 468 12.31 10.58 17.47
C ARG A 468 11.68 10.98 16.14
N ALA A 469 12.46 10.90 15.07
CA ALA A 469 11.94 11.16 13.74
C ALA A 469 10.80 10.18 13.40
N PRO A 470 9.67 10.65 12.85
CA PRO A 470 8.66 9.79 12.25
C PRO A 470 9.14 9.29 10.87
N ALA A 471 10.44 9.06 10.71
CA ALA A 471 11.06 8.61 9.48
C ALA A 471 12.27 7.72 9.77
N TRP A 472 12.56 6.78 8.87
CA TRP A 472 13.72 5.89 8.97
C TRP A 472 14.15 5.41 7.58
N ARG A 473 15.40 4.96 7.47
CA ARG A 473 15.92 4.39 6.23
C ARG A 473 15.28 3.04 5.96
N ALA A 474 14.78 2.83 4.74
CA ALA A 474 14.24 1.53 4.34
C ALA A 474 15.32 0.45 4.28
N ASP A 475 16.59 0.85 4.08
CA ASP A 475 17.74 -0.06 4.08
C ASP A 475 18.09 -0.60 5.47
N ASP A 476 17.66 0.08 6.54
CA ASP A 476 17.81 -0.38 7.92
C ASP A 476 16.76 -1.45 8.29
N GLU A 477 15.82 -1.74 7.39
CA GLU A 477 14.82 -2.78 7.62
C GLU A 477 15.46 -4.16 7.60
N ARG A 478 15.34 -4.82 8.75
CA ARG A 478 15.81 -6.19 8.93
C ARG A 478 14.98 -7.12 8.05
N PRO A 479 15.63 -8.07 7.35
CA PRO A 479 14.90 -9.18 6.74
C PRO A 479 14.06 -9.95 7.77
N PRO A 480 12.96 -10.62 7.33
CA PRO A 480 12.50 -10.66 5.95
C PRO A 480 11.85 -9.37 5.45
N LYS A 481 11.99 -9.08 4.16
CA LYS A 481 11.34 -7.95 3.48
C LYS A 481 10.81 -8.31 2.09
N ILE A 482 9.74 -7.64 1.69
CA ILE A 482 9.20 -7.73 0.33
C ILE A 482 10.12 -7.00 -0.63
N THR A 483 10.55 -7.69 -1.69
CA THR A 483 11.38 -7.14 -2.76
C THR A 483 10.60 -6.94 -4.06
N ALA A 484 9.52 -7.69 -4.27
CA ALA A 484 8.54 -7.48 -5.33
C ALA A 484 7.18 -8.10 -4.94
N LEU A 485 6.08 -7.53 -5.41
CA LEU A 485 4.72 -8.07 -5.30
C LEU A 485 4.01 -7.87 -6.65
N GLN A 486 3.53 -8.97 -7.24
CA GLN A 486 2.95 -8.98 -8.58
C GLN A 486 1.62 -9.71 -8.60
N THR A 487 0.70 -9.29 -9.47
CA THR A 487 -0.56 -10.01 -9.72
C THR A 487 -0.32 -11.14 -10.73
N VAL A 488 -0.54 -12.38 -10.30
CA VAL A 488 -0.38 -13.61 -11.10
C VAL A 488 -1.67 -13.99 -11.79
N ALA A 489 -2.82 -13.66 -11.19
CA ALA A 489 -4.12 -13.80 -11.83
C ALA A 489 -5.09 -12.87 -11.13
N ASP A 490 -6.09 -12.42 -11.86
CA ASP A 490 -7.19 -11.61 -11.37
C ASP A 490 -8.50 -12.11 -11.98
N GLY A 491 -9.63 -11.70 -11.41
CA GLY A 491 -10.96 -12.06 -11.91
C GLY A 491 -11.90 -12.43 -10.77
N ALA A 492 -12.65 -13.51 -10.94
CA ALA A 492 -13.51 -14.05 -9.88
C ALA A 492 -12.69 -14.34 -8.61
N ARG A 493 -13.35 -14.27 -7.45
CA ARG A 493 -12.75 -14.65 -6.16
C ARG A 493 -12.05 -16.00 -6.27
N PHE A 494 -10.99 -16.22 -5.51
CA PHE A 494 -10.25 -17.48 -5.48
C PHE A 494 -10.47 -18.20 -4.15
N SER A 495 -10.53 -19.54 -4.16
CA SER A 495 -10.68 -20.34 -2.94
C SER A 495 -9.36 -20.93 -2.45
N ALA A 496 -8.48 -21.34 -3.36
CA ALA A 496 -7.21 -21.98 -3.01
C ALA A 496 -6.12 -21.69 -4.03
N ILE A 497 -4.89 -21.59 -3.56
CA ILE A 497 -3.68 -21.46 -4.39
C ILE A 497 -2.59 -22.42 -3.90
N ARG A 498 -1.87 -23.02 -4.85
CA ARG A 498 -0.64 -23.76 -4.58
C ARG A 498 0.41 -23.41 -5.60
N SER A 499 1.66 -23.37 -5.13
CA SER A 499 2.81 -23.08 -5.95
C SER A 499 3.94 -24.03 -5.63
N LEU A 500 4.73 -24.35 -6.64
CA LEU A 500 5.86 -25.26 -6.53
C LEU A 500 6.98 -24.81 -7.46
N ARG A 501 8.19 -24.69 -6.92
CA ARG A 501 9.41 -24.56 -7.70
C ARG A 501 9.70 -25.86 -8.43
N LEU A 502 9.85 -25.79 -9.75
CA LEU A 502 10.15 -26.95 -10.57
C LEU A 502 11.59 -27.44 -10.31
N PRO A 503 11.89 -28.72 -10.61
CA PRO A 503 13.24 -29.29 -10.42
C PRO A 503 14.37 -28.59 -11.18
N ASP A 504 14.06 -27.74 -12.17
CA ASP A 504 15.05 -26.91 -12.85
C ASP A 504 15.61 -25.78 -11.98
N GLY A 505 14.96 -25.49 -10.84
CA GLY A 505 15.34 -24.44 -9.89
C GLY A 505 15.07 -23.01 -10.36
N ALA A 506 14.62 -22.81 -11.61
CA ALA A 506 14.44 -21.49 -12.22
C ALA A 506 12.97 -21.13 -12.41
N SER A 507 12.11 -22.12 -12.63
CA SER A 507 10.70 -21.92 -12.93
C SER A 507 9.80 -22.32 -11.77
N THR A 508 8.73 -21.56 -11.58
CA THR A 508 7.67 -21.87 -10.62
C THR A 508 6.39 -22.18 -11.38
N LEU A 509 5.65 -23.17 -10.93
CA LEU A 509 4.30 -23.46 -11.40
C LEU A 509 3.32 -23.09 -10.29
N THR A 510 2.33 -22.27 -10.63
CA THR A 510 1.28 -21.85 -9.69
C THR A 510 -0.08 -22.28 -10.20
N SER A 511 -0.89 -22.90 -9.35
CA SER A 511 -2.25 -23.31 -9.65
C SER A 511 -3.22 -22.72 -8.65
N TRP A 512 -4.43 -22.41 -9.10
CA TRP A 512 -5.50 -21.91 -8.26
C TRP A 512 -6.86 -22.46 -8.66
N VAL A 513 -7.78 -22.42 -7.70
CA VAL A 513 -9.20 -22.72 -7.87
C VAL A 513 -10.00 -21.44 -7.60
N THR A 514 -10.92 -21.08 -8.50
CA THR A 514 -11.83 -19.96 -8.26
C THR A 514 -12.88 -20.32 -7.23
N TYR A 515 -13.38 -19.33 -6.51
CA TYR A 515 -14.53 -19.44 -5.65
C TYR A 515 -15.81 -19.44 -6.51
N HIS A 516 -16.70 -20.35 -6.18
CA HIS A 516 -18.02 -20.51 -6.79
C HIS A 516 -19.00 -20.96 -5.70
N LEU A 517 -20.16 -20.30 -5.65
CA LEU A 517 -21.28 -20.65 -4.79
C LEU A 517 -22.45 -21.10 -5.67
N ASP A 518 -22.94 -22.31 -5.42
CA ASP A 518 -24.12 -22.84 -6.10
C ASP A 518 -25.33 -21.91 -5.87
N GLY A 519 -25.97 -21.46 -6.96
CA GLY A 519 -27.21 -20.67 -6.91
C GLY A 519 -27.09 -19.16 -6.71
N THR A 520 -25.89 -18.61 -6.50
CA THR A 520 -25.70 -17.14 -6.31
C THR A 520 -24.80 -16.51 -7.37
N THR A 521 -23.89 -17.27 -7.97
CA THR A 521 -23.09 -16.81 -9.11
C THR A 521 -23.94 -16.85 -10.39
N ALA A 522 -23.99 -15.75 -11.17
CA ALA A 522 -24.69 -15.72 -12.44
C ALA A 522 -24.14 -16.83 -13.35
N ALA A 523 -24.92 -17.90 -13.55
CA ALA A 523 -24.52 -19.01 -14.39
C ALA A 523 -24.43 -18.50 -15.84
N GLU A 524 -23.20 -18.34 -16.35
CA GLU A 524 -23.00 -18.28 -17.79
C GLU A 524 -23.67 -19.55 -18.38
N ALA A 525 -24.43 -19.40 -19.46
CA ALA A 525 -25.10 -20.55 -20.04
C ALA A 525 -24.03 -21.55 -20.50
N ALA A 526 -24.01 -22.75 -19.90
CA ALA A 526 -23.10 -23.79 -20.32
C ALA A 526 -23.31 -24.10 -21.81
N PRO A 527 -22.26 -24.42 -22.58
CA PRO A 527 -22.42 -24.92 -23.93
C PRO A 527 -23.41 -26.08 -23.97
N LYS A 528 -24.17 -26.20 -25.08
CA LYS A 528 -25.25 -27.20 -25.20
C LYS A 528 -24.69 -28.62 -24.98
N GLY A 529 -25.09 -29.25 -23.87
CA GLY A 529 -24.64 -30.59 -23.48
C GLY A 529 -23.63 -30.64 -22.32
N GLU A 530 -23.19 -29.49 -21.81
CA GLU A 530 -22.30 -29.39 -20.65
C GLU A 530 -23.08 -29.11 -19.34
N SER A 531 -22.51 -29.51 -18.21
CA SER A 531 -23.04 -29.11 -16.89
C SER A 531 -22.84 -27.61 -16.65
N PRO A 532 -23.65 -26.96 -15.79
CA PRO A 532 -23.46 -25.55 -15.41
C PRO A 532 -22.01 -25.29 -14.97
N TYR A 533 -21.49 -24.08 -15.27
CA TYR A 533 -20.16 -23.70 -14.82
C TYR A 533 -20.04 -23.81 -13.29
N ALA A 534 -18.93 -24.40 -12.83
CA ALA A 534 -18.54 -24.47 -11.42
C ALA A 534 -17.30 -23.59 -11.20
N ALA A 535 -16.45 -23.94 -10.21
CA ALA A 535 -15.16 -23.30 -10.07
C ALA A 535 -14.22 -23.65 -11.24
N THR A 536 -13.25 -22.78 -11.50
CA THR A 536 -12.21 -22.94 -12.50
C THR A 536 -10.91 -23.34 -11.83
N LEU A 537 -10.31 -24.44 -12.29
CA LEU A 537 -8.94 -24.82 -12.00
C LEU A 537 -8.05 -24.30 -13.14
N ALA A 538 -7.05 -23.51 -12.80
CA ALA A 538 -6.06 -23.01 -13.73
C ALA A 538 -4.64 -23.20 -13.20
N VAL A 539 -3.68 -23.14 -14.11
CA VAL A 539 -2.25 -23.19 -13.82
C VAL A 539 -1.53 -22.14 -14.65
N ARG A 540 -0.48 -21.53 -14.09
CA ARG A 540 0.36 -20.55 -14.77
C ARG A 540 1.83 -20.87 -14.53
N PRO A 541 2.62 -21.05 -15.60
CA PRO A 541 4.06 -21.14 -15.49
C PRO A 541 4.66 -19.74 -15.32
N LEU A 542 5.64 -19.65 -14.42
CA LEU A 542 6.37 -18.43 -14.08
C LEU A 542 7.85 -18.73 -14.32
N SER A 543 8.47 -18.00 -15.24
CA SER A 543 9.91 -18.08 -15.44
C SER A 543 10.65 -17.20 -14.43
N SER A 544 11.94 -17.44 -14.24
CA SER A 544 12.79 -16.56 -13.45
C SER A 544 12.72 -15.13 -13.97
N GLY A 545 12.18 -14.20 -13.17
CA GLY A 545 11.98 -12.80 -13.53
C GLY A 545 10.51 -12.36 -13.48
N SER A 546 10.21 -11.27 -14.20
CA SER A 546 8.87 -10.64 -14.20
C SER A 546 7.96 -11.11 -15.35
N SER A 547 8.41 -12.05 -16.19
CA SER A 547 7.61 -12.54 -17.31
C SER A 547 6.77 -13.75 -16.89
N PHE A 548 5.47 -13.68 -17.16
CA PHE A 548 4.55 -14.77 -16.87
C PHE A 548 4.09 -15.46 -18.16
N GLY A 549 4.01 -16.79 -18.16
CA GLY A 549 3.33 -17.49 -19.24
C GLY A 549 1.83 -17.19 -19.22
N ALA A 550 1.11 -17.59 -20.27
CA ALA A 550 -0.35 -17.49 -20.28
C ALA A 550 -0.95 -18.47 -19.24
N PRO A 551 -2.01 -18.07 -18.51
CA PRO A 551 -2.79 -19.02 -17.72
C PRO A 551 -3.36 -20.13 -18.60
N VAL A 552 -3.25 -21.37 -18.15
CA VAL A 552 -3.83 -22.56 -18.78
C VAL A 552 -5.01 -23.02 -17.94
N ILE A 553 -6.21 -22.97 -18.52
CA ILE A 553 -7.42 -23.48 -17.87
C ILE A 553 -7.46 -25.00 -18.00
N LEU A 554 -7.32 -25.71 -16.88
CA LEU A 554 -7.34 -27.17 -16.85
C LEU A 554 -8.77 -27.72 -16.78
N SER A 555 -9.66 -27.03 -16.07
CA SER A 555 -11.05 -27.44 -15.88
C SER A 555 -11.93 -26.27 -15.45
N LYS A 556 -13.18 -26.23 -15.94
CA LYS A 556 -14.26 -25.33 -15.46
C LYS A 556 -15.31 -26.07 -14.60
N ARG A 557 -14.95 -27.26 -14.13
CA ARG A 557 -15.79 -28.14 -13.31
C ARG A 557 -15.23 -28.33 -11.90
N ALA A 558 -14.28 -27.50 -11.46
CA ALA A 558 -13.69 -27.64 -10.15
C ALA A 558 -14.73 -27.35 -9.05
N VAL A 559 -14.44 -27.80 -7.83
CA VAL A 559 -15.24 -27.50 -6.63
C VAL A 559 -14.41 -26.59 -5.72
N SER A 560 -14.99 -25.47 -5.27
CA SER A 560 -14.30 -24.43 -4.49
C SER A 560 -13.67 -24.98 -3.21
N SER A 561 -14.43 -25.76 -2.43
CA SER A 561 -13.99 -26.44 -1.20
C SER A 561 -13.02 -27.59 -1.47
N GLY A 562 -12.92 -28.05 -2.72
CA GLY A 562 -11.98 -29.08 -3.15
C GLY A 562 -10.52 -28.70 -2.90
N GLY A 563 -10.20 -27.42 -3.06
CA GLY A 563 -8.84 -26.93 -3.08
C GLY A 563 -8.01 -27.51 -4.23
N VAL A 564 -6.70 -27.33 -4.14
CA VAL A 564 -5.71 -27.91 -5.05
C VAL A 564 -4.46 -28.26 -4.25
N ALA A 565 -3.80 -29.36 -4.61
CA ALA A 565 -2.50 -29.78 -4.10
C ALA A 565 -1.55 -30.11 -5.25
N MET A 566 -0.24 -29.90 -5.07
CA MET A 566 0.77 -30.04 -6.13
C MET A 566 1.99 -30.83 -5.64
N ALA A 567 2.55 -31.67 -6.50
CA ALA A 567 3.81 -32.36 -6.25
C ALA A 567 4.62 -32.51 -7.55
N ALA A 568 5.92 -32.27 -7.50
CA ALA A 568 6.82 -32.47 -8.65
C ALA A 568 6.95 -33.97 -8.93
N VAL A 569 7.20 -34.32 -10.20
CA VAL A 569 7.61 -35.67 -10.62
C VAL A 569 9.15 -35.72 -10.67
N PRO A 570 9.83 -36.37 -9.72
CA PRO A 570 11.29 -36.40 -9.70
C PRO A 570 11.88 -37.34 -10.77
N GLY A 571 13.07 -37.00 -11.26
CA GLY A 571 13.89 -37.86 -12.12
C GLY A 571 13.41 -38.00 -13.58
N GLY A 572 12.43 -37.21 -14.01
CA GLY A 572 11.99 -37.14 -15.41
C GLY A 572 12.96 -36.37 -16.30
N LYS A 573 12.98 -36.67 -17.61
CA LYS A 573 13.72 -35.86 -18.61
C LYS A 573 13.12 -34.46 -18.81
N ARG A 574 11.83 -34.31 -18.48
CA ARG A 574 11.09 -33.04 -18.50
C ARG A 574 10.57 -32.78 -17.08
N ALA A 575 10.49 -31.52 -16.71
CA ALA A 575 9.89 -31.13 -15.45
C ALA A 575 8.37 -31.29 -15.55
N GLU A 576 7.84 -32.32 -14.89
CA GLU A 576 6.40 -32.58 -14.83
C GLU A 576 5.90 -32.34 -13.39
N THR A 577 4.66 -31.92 -13.26
CA THR A 577 3.97 -31.71 -11.97
C THR A 577 2.64 -32.44 -11.97
N VAL A 578 2.27 -33.03 -10.84
CA VAL A 578 0.95 -33.61 -10.63
C VAL A 578 0.15 -32.69 -9.71
N LEU A 579 -1.10 -32.43 -10.10
CA LEU A 579 -2.10 -31.71 -9.33
C LEU A 579 -3.17 -32.69 -8.85
N ALA A 580 -3.54 -32.63 -7.57
CA ALA A 580 -4.77 -33.23 -7.05
C ALA A 580 -5.80 -32.13 -6.82
N TRP A 581 -7.06 -32.38 -7.18
CA TRP A 581 -8.16 -31.41 -7.12
C TRP A 581 -9.51 -32.14 -7.17
N VAL A 582 -10.60 -31.43 -6.83
CA VAL A 582 -11.97 -31.99 -6.88
C VAL A 582 -12.76 -31.37 -8.03
N ALA A 583 -13.47 -32.21 -8.79
CA ALA A 583 -14.37 -31.78 -9.85
C ALA A 583 -15.80 -32.28 -9.64
N SER A 584 -16.79 -31.51 -10.10
CA SER A 584 -18.15 -31.99 -10.30
C SER A 584 -18.19 -32.90 -11.55
N ASP A 585 -18.37 -34.19 -11.32
CA ASP A 585 -18.56 -35.20 -12.35
C ASP A 585 -19.99 -35.75 -12.25
N LYS A 586 -20.82 -35.45 -13.25
CA LYS A 586 -22.25 -35.80 -13.28
C LYS A 586 -23.01 -35.32 -12.03
N GLY A 587 -22.68 -34.12 -11.54
CA GLY A 587 -23.31 -33.53 -10.35
C GLY A 587 -22.76 -34.07 -9.02
N THR A 588 -21.68 -34.84 -9.06
CA THR A 588 -21.04 -35.41 -7.88
C THR A 588 -19.59 -34.93 -7.76
N PRO A 589 -19.15 -34.40 -6.60
CA PRO A 589 -17.74 -34.12 -6.34
C PRO A 589 -16.87 -35.39 -6.39
N GLN A 590 -15.84 -35.40 -7.23
CA GLN A 590 -14.92 -36.53 -7.41
C GLN A 590 -13.48 -36.01 -7.43
N VAL A 591 -12.54 -36.77 -6.87
CA VAL A 591 -11.12 -36.39 -6.85
C VAL A 591 -10.46 -36.77 -8.17
N PHE A 592 -9.67 -35.86 -8.74
CA PHE A 592 -8.89 -36.06 -9.94
C PHE A 592 -7.41 -35.81 -9.67
N ALA A 593 -6.56 -36.54 -10.39
CA ALA A 593 -5.16 -36.24 -10.54
C ALA A 593 -4.90 -35.81 -11.98
N THR A 594 -4.20 -34.68 -12.16
CA THR A 594 -3.83 -34.13 -13.47
C THR A 594 -2.33 -33.92 -13.51
N LYS A 595 -1.66 -34.53 -14.49
CA LYS A 595 -0.25 -34.30 -14.78
C LYS A 595 -0.10 -33.18 -15.80
N VAL A 596 0.78 -32.23 -15.54
CA VAL A 596 1.11 -31.11 -16.42
C VAL A 596 2.61 -31.02 -16.67
N ASP A 597 2.98 -30.45 -17.81
CA ASP A 597 4.37 -30.15 -18.17
C ASP A 597 4.85 -28.82 -17.56
N GLU A 598 6.09 -28.41 -17.89
CA GLU A 598 6.70 -27.18 -17.40
C GLU A 598 5.99 -25.89 -17.85
N LYS A 599 5.13 -25.99 -18.88
CA LYS A 599 4.30 -24.90 -19.40
C LYS A 599 2.90 -24.93 -18.81
N GLY A 600 2.62 -25.85 -17.88
CA GLY A 600 1.29 -26.07 -17.32
C GLY A 600 0.31 -26.75 -18.28
N GLN A 601 0.77 -27.28 -19.42
CA GLN A 601 -0.10 -27.98 -20.36
C GLN A 601 -0.45 -29.37 -19.83
N LYS A 602 -1.71 -29.76 -19.97
CA LYS A 602 -2.21 -31.07 -19.52
C LYS A 602 -1.57 -32.21 -20.32
N VAL A 603 -0.85 -33.09 -19.62
CA VAL A 603 -0.26 -34.32 -20.18
C VAL A 603 -1.19 -35.51 -19.97
N ALA A 604 -1.73 -35.68 -18.77
CA ALA A 604 -2.64 -36.77 -18.43
C ALA A 604 -3.62 -36.35 -17.33
N GLN A 605 -4.78 -37.01 -17.26
CA GLN A 605 -5.75 -36.80 -16.18
C GLN A 605 -6.50 -38.10 -15.89
N LYS A 606 -6.65 -38.44 -14.61
CA LYS A 606 -7.36 -39.64 -14.15
C LYS A 606 -8.22 -39.32 -12.93
N LYS A 607 -9.37 -39.98 -12.82
CA LYS A 607 -10.24 -39.94 -11.64
C LYS A 607 -9.67 -40.85 -10.55
N VAL A 608 -9.45 -40.31 -9.35
CA VAL A 608 -8.86 -41.01 -8.20
C VAL A 608 -9.92 -41.75 -7.38
N THR A 609 -11.10 -41.15 -7.22
CA THR A 609 -12.26 -41.79 -6.58
C THR A 609 -12.84 -42.92 -7.45
N VAL A 610 -13.36 -43.96 -6.82
CA VAL A 610 -13.96 -45.15 -7.47
C VAL A 610 -15.48 -45.17 -7.27
N VAL A 611 -15.98 -44.66 -6.15
CA VAL A 611 -17.41 -44.73 -5.82
C VAL A 611 -18.30 -44.08 -6.89
N GLU A 612 -19.14 -44.90 -7.49
CA GLU A 612 -20.29 -44.46 -8.28
C GLU A 612 -21.34 -43.90 -7.33
N ARG A 613 -21.46 -42.58 -7.27
CA ARG A 613 -22.51 -41.96 -6.45
C ARG A 613 -23.83 -42.03 -7.24
N GLY A 614 -24.81 -42.73 -6.68
CA GLY A 614 -26.06 -43.05 -7.37
C GLY A 614 -26.82 -41.80 -7.84
N LYS A 615 -27.43 -41.88 -9.02
CA LYS A 615 -28.37 -40.86 -9.50
C LYS A 615 -29.63 -40.91 -8.63
N LYS A 616 -29.93 -39.78 -7.96
CA LYS A 616 -31.24 -39.34 -7.44
C LYS A 616 -32.38 -40.38 -7.48
N GLY A 617 -32.75 -40.84 -6.29
CA GLY A 617 -33.99 -41.56 -6.00
C GLY A 617 -34.30 -41.53 -4.51
N ALA A 618 -34.11 -40.39 -3.84
CA ALA A 618 -34.58 -40.15 -2.48
C ALA A 618 -34.65 -38.63 -2.26
N GLU A 619 -35.87 -38.11 -2.12
CA GLU A 619 -36.15 -36.71 -1.79
C GLU A 619 -35.75 -36.33 -0.34
N ASP A 620 -35.09 -37.22 0.41
CA ASP A 620 -35.07 -37.12 1.87
C ASP A 620 -33.70 -37.37 2.55
N LYS A 621 -32.57 -37.09 1.90
CA LYS A 621 -31.27 -37.06 2.60
C LYS A 621 -30.47 -35.80 2.24
N SER A 622 -30.46 -34.90 3.21
CA SER A 622 -29.88 -33.55 3.24
C SER A 622 -28.35 -33.50 3.34
N VAL A 623 -27.63 -34.62 3.22
CA VAL A 623 -26.16 -34.62 3.20
C VAL A 623 -25.74 -35.01 1.80
N ALA A 624 -25.46 -34.01 0.96
CA ALA A 624 -24.80 -34.27 -0.31
C ALA A 624 -23.46 -34.95 -0.01
N ASN A 625 -23.16 -36.07 -0.67
CA ASN A 625 -21.81 -36.63 -0.63
C ASN A 625 -20.86 -35.59 -1.24
N LEU A 626 -19.97 -35.03 -0.45
CA LEU A 626 -19.00 -34.00 -0.83
C LEU A 626 -17.59 -34.59 -0.72
N ALA A 627 -16.73 -34.22 -1.65
CA ALA A 627 -15.28 -34.44 -1.53
C ALA A 627 -14.61 -33.07 -1.46
N PHE A 628 -13.71 -32.87 -0.50
CA PHE A 628 -13.03 -31.60 -0.26
C PHE A 628 -11.64 -31.80 0.37
N ASP A 629 -10.90 -30.70 0.56
CA ASP A 629 -9.56 -30.67 1.16
C ASP A 629 -8.61 -31.72 0.58
N VAL A 630 -8.19 -31.57 -0.67
CA VAL A 630 -7.22 -32.53 -1.24
C VAL A 630 -5.79 -32.24 -0.78
N ALA A 631 -5.02 -33.31 -0.54
CA ALA A 631 -3.59 -33.27 -0.29
C ALA A 631 -2.86 -34.30 -1.17
N LEU A 632 -1.60 -34.00 -1.52
CA LEU A 632 -0.80 -34.78 -2.44
C LEU A 632 0.66 -34.80 -1.99
N ALA A 633 1.28 -35.98 -1.95
CA ALA A 633 2.70 -36.13 -1.69
C ALA A 633 3.36 -37.14 -2.64
N TRP A 634 4.62 -36.85 -2.99
CA TRP A 634 5.48 -37.76 -3.75
C TRP A 634 5.81 -39.00 -2.92
N SER A 635 5.57 -40.19 -3.48
CA SER A 635 5.87 -41.48 -2.87
C SER A 635 6.88 -42.24 -3.73
N PRO A 636 8.19 -42.18 -3.41
CA PRO A 636 9.20 -42.93 -4.14
C PRO A 636 9.01 -44.44 -3.91
N ALA A 637 9.46 -45.26 -4.86
CA ALA A 637 9.62 -46.68 -4.62
C ALA A 637 10.63 -46.90 -3.47
N ASP A 638 10.32 -47.83 -2.59
CA ASP A 638 11.18 -48.16 -1.46
C ASP A 638 12.28 -49.11 -1.93
N LYS A 639 13.55 -48.69 -1.80
CA LYS A 639 14.71 -49.49 -2.21
C LYS A 639 15.44 -49.96 -0.97
N SER A 640 15.43 -51.27 -0.73
CA SER A 640 16.17 -51.86 0.37
C SER A 640 17.67 -51.68 0.17
N PRO A 641 18.49 -51.75 1.24
CA PRO A 641 19.95 -51.74 1.12
C PRO A 641 20.51 -52.86 0.23
N LYS A 642 19.75 -53.94 0.03
CA LYS A 642 20.09 -55.07 -0.84
C LYS A 642 19.69 -54.86 -2.31
N GLY A 643 19.10 -53.70 -2.65
CA GLY A 643 18.67 -53.35 -4.00
C GLY A 643 17.28 -53.86 -4.39
N GLU A 644 16.56 -54.53 -3.48
CA GLU A 644 15.16 -54.92 -3.72
C GLU A 644 14.28 -53.68 -3.72
N THR A 645 13.45 -53.52 -4.76
CA THR A 645 12.54 -52.37 -4.89
C THR A 645 11.12 -52.80 -4.56
N ARG A 646 10.52 -52.22 -3.52
CA ARG A 646 9.13 -52.43 -3.12
C ARG A 646 8.26 -51.29 -3.66
N GLY A 647 7.27 -51.68 -4.45
CA GLY A 647 6.34 -50.74 -5.11
C GLY A 647 6.97 -50.04 -6.33
N THR A 648 6.20 -49.13 -6.92
CA THR A 648 6.61 -48.28 -8.05
C THR A 648 6.58 -46.82 -7.62
N ASP A 649 7.44 -45.98 -8.19
CA ASP A 649 7.37 -44.55 -7.93
C ASP A 649 5.97 -43.98 -8.23
N GLY A 650 5.48 -43.06 -7.40
CA GLY A 650 4.15 -42.53 -7.55
C GLY A 650 3.81 -41.45 -6.53
N PHE A 651 2.53 -41.39 -6.18
CA PHE A 651 1.97 -40.37 -5.29
C PHE A 651 0.95 -41.01 -4.34
N VAL A 652 0.84 -40.44 -3.16
CA VAL A 652 -0.32 -40.66 -2.28
C VAL A 652 -1.19 -39.42 -2.35
N VAL A 653 -2.48 -39.63 -2.61
CA VAL A 653 -3.51 -38.59 -2.65
C VAL A 653 -4.43 -38.83 -1.47
N ALA A 654 -4.66 -37.81 -0.65
CA ALA A 654 -5.60 -37.83 0.46
C ALA A 654 -6.67 -36.74 0.28
N TRP A 655 -7.87 -36.96 0.81
CA TRP A 655 -8.98 -36.00 0.77
C TRP A 655 -10.00 -36.31 1.88
N VAL A 656 -10.92 -35.39 2.12
CA VAL A 656 -12.08 -35.61 2.99
C VAL A 656 -13.31 -35.92 2.15
N ASP A 657 -14.12 -36.89 2.56
CA ASP A 657 -15.34 -37.30 1.87
C ASP A 657 -16.48 -37.63 2.83
N THR A 658 -17.68 -37.07 2.59
CA THR A 658 -18.87 -37.29 3.43
C THR A 658 -19.73 -38.46 2.99
N ARG A 659 -19.24 -39.33 2.11
CA ARG A 659 -20.01 -40.46 1.55
C ARG A 659 -20.54 -41.45 2.60
N ASP A 660 -19.95 -41.47 3.80
CA ASP A 660 -20.32 -42.37 4.89
C ASP A 660 -21.10 -41.67 6.03
N GLY A 661 -21.55 -40.43 5.82
CA GLY A 661 -22.27 -39.63 6.82
C GLY A 661 -21.43 -38.45 7.29
N ASP A 662 -20.41 -38.73 8.09
CA ASP A 662 -19.45 -37.74 8.59
C ASP A 662 -18.36 -37.47 7.54
N GLY A 663 -17.65 -36.34 7.64
CA GLY A 663 -16.47 -36.05 6.84
C GLY A 663 -15.31 -36.98 7.22
N GLU A 664 -14.96 -37.92 6.35
CA GLU A 664 -13.94 -38.92 6.65
C GLU A 664 -12.71 -38.74 5.78
N VAL A 665 -11.52 -39.03 6.30
CA VAL A 665 -10.29 -39.00 5.53
C VAL A 665 -10.17 -40.27 4.69
N TYR A 666 -9.91 -40.08 3.40
CA TYR A 666 -9.61 -41.14 2.45
C TYR A 666 -8.24 -40.94 1.84
N ALA A 667 -7.58 -42.04 1.47
CA ALA A 667 -6.33 -42.01 0.72
C ALA A 667 -6.30 -43.04 -0.40
N ALA A 668 -5.64 -42.71 -1.50
CA ALA A 668 -5.35 -43.61 -2.62
C ALA A 668 -3.91 -43.45 -3.07
N ARG A 669 -3.37 -44.49 -3.73
CA ARG A 669 -2.02 -44.45 -4.29
C ARG A 669 -2.07 -44.57 -5.80
N ILE A 670 -1.36 -43.68 -6.50
CA ILE A 670 -1.24 -43.68 -7.95
C ILE A 670 0.23 -43.74 -8.38
N ASN A 671 0.55 -44.35 -9.52
CA ASN A 671 1.90 -44.35 -10.09
C ASN A 671 2.20 -43.04 -10.87
N LYS A 672 3.41 -42.92 -11.43
CA LYS A 672 3.82 -41.79 -12.30
C LYS A 672 2.91 -41.55 -13.52
N ASP A 673 2.19 -42.58 -13.98
CA ASP A 673 1.24 -42.52 -15.10
C ASP A 673 -0.20 -42.23 -14.66
N LEU A 674 -0.38 -41.91 -13.36
CA LEU A 674 -1.64 -41.63 -12.68
C LEU A 674 -2.59 -42.85 -12.58
N GLU A 675 -2.07 -44.06 -12.78
CA GLU A 675 -2.83 -45.29 -12.59
C GLU A 675 -2.86 -45.68 -11.11
N LYS A 676 -4.00 -46.16 -10.62
CA LYS A 676 -4.15 -46.55 -9.22
C LYS A 676 -3.35 -47.82 -8.94
N THR A 677 -2.41 -47.75 -8.00
CA THR A 677 -1.69 -48.91 -7.48
C THR A 677 -2.30 -49.42 -6.18
N VAL A 678 -2.99 -48.54 -5.45
CA VAL A 678 -3.84 -48.89 -4.30
C VAL A 678 -5.14 -48.12 -4.48
N VAL A 679 -6.26 -48.84 -4.46
CA VAL A 679 -7.60 -48.24 -4.51
C VAL A 679 -7.84 -47.37 -3.27
N GLU A 680 -8.78 -46.43 -3.38
CA GLU A 680 -9.12 -45.56 -2.25
C GLU A 680 -9.49 -46.37 -1.00
N LYS A 681 -8.97 -45.95 0.15
CA LYS A 681 -9.21 -46.56 1.47
C LYS A 681 -9.59 -45.45 2.44
N ARG A 682 -10.60 -45.72 3.27
CA ARG A 682 -10.97 -44.88 4.41
C ARG A 682 -9.91 -45.02 5.52
N ILE A 683 -9.50 -43.90 6.09
CA ILE A 683 -8.44 -43.80 7.10
C ILE A 683 -9.04 -43.57 8.48
N THR A 684 -9.99 -42.65 8.62
CA THR A 684 -10.68 -42.37 9.88
C THR A 684 -11.87 -43.29 10.07
N THR A 685 -12.20 -43.64 11.31
CA THR A 685 -13.43 -44.39 11.65
C THR A 685 -14.17 -43.84 12.86
N ALA A 686 -13.62 -42.78 13.48
CA ALA A 686 -14.23 -42.15 14.63
C ALA A 686 -15.47 -41.35 14.22
N THR A 687 -16.40 -41.13 15.16
CA THR A 687 -17.56 -40.27 14.91
C THR A 687 -17.17 -38.80 14.96
N GLY A 688 -17.56 -38.06 13.92
CA GLY A 688 -17.36 -36.62 13.76
C GLY A 688 -16.64 -36.24 12.48
N ASP A 689 -16.63 -34.94 12.16
CA ASP A 689 -16.14 -34.44 10.87
C ASP A 689 -14.63 -34.16 10.89
N ALA A 690 -13.90 -34.81 10.00
CA ALA A 690 -12.53 -34.51 9.64
C ALA A 690 -12.45 -33.37 8.60
N SER A 691 -11.34 -32.64 8.59
CA SER A 691 -11.11 -31.48 7.73
C SER A 691 -9.61 -31.18 7.55
N GLU A 692 -9.30 -30.36 6.54
CA GLU A 692 -8.00 -29.71 6.32
C GLU A 692 -6.80 -30.66 6.25
N VAL A 693 -7.00 -31.81 5.60
CA VAL A 693 -5.98 -32.88 5.53
C VAL A 693 -4.64 -32.38 4.96
N SER A 694 -3.56 -32.88 5.54
CA SER A 694 -2.18 -32.68 5.11
C SER A 694 -1.49 -34.04 5.04
N ILE A 695 -0.60 -34.21 4.07
CA ILE A 695 0.14 -35.45 3.89
C ILE A 695 1.62 -35.19 3.66
N LEU A 696 2.46 -36.00 4.29
CA LEU A 696 3.89 -36.07 4.06
C LEU A 696 4.30 -37.53 3.88
N VAL A 697 5.04 -37.82 2.81
CA VAL A 697 5.64 -39.14 2.61
C VAL A 697 7.13 -39.06 2.86
N ARG A 698 7.63 -40.01 3.65
CA ARG A 698 9.03 -40.12 4.01
C ARG A 698 9.47 -41.57 4.06
N GLY A 699 10.36 -41.95 3.15
CA GLY A 699 10.75 -43.35 2.98
C GLY A 699 9.53 -44.21 2.66
N SER A 700 9.36 -45.30 3.42
CA SER A 700 8.21 -46.21 3.32
C SER A 700 6.99 -45.75 4.11
N SER A 701 7.03 -44.62 4.80
CA SER A 701 5.96 -44.12 5.66
C SER A 701 5.23 -42.93 5.04
N ALA A 702 3.92 -42.89 5.19
CA ALA A 702 3.07 -41.76 4.89
C ALA A 702 2.39 -41.30 6.18
N PHE A 703 2.56 -40.02 6.51
CA PHE A 703 1.94 -39.37 7.65
C PHE A 703 0.80 -38.51 7.13
N VAL A 704 -0.41 -38.72 7.66
CA VAL A 704 -1.62 -37.99 7.27
C VAL A 704 -2.14 -37.27 8.51
N ALA A 705 -2.11 -35.94 8.51
CA ALA A 705 -2.62 -35.12 9.61
C ALA A 705 -3.93 -34.43 9.18
N PHE A 706 -4.87 -34.31 10.11
CA PHE A 706 -6.18 -33.72 9.85
C PHE A 706 -6.77 -33.14 11.15
N ALA A 707 -7.67 -32.16 11.01
CA ALA A 707 -8.43 -31.63 12.13
C ALA A 707 -9.77 -32.38 12.21
N GLU A 708 -10.12 -32.91 13.38
CA GLU A 708 -11.33 -33.72 13.55
C GLU A 708 -12.05 -33.40 14.85
N THR A 709 -13.37 -33.29 14.77
CA THR A 709 -14.23 -33.23 15.94
C THR A 709 -14.53 -34.65 16.43
N ARG A 710 -14.42 -34.91 17.74
CA ARG A 710 -14.84 -36.20 18.33
C ARG A 710 -15.65 -35.95 19.60
N ASP A 711 -16.66 -36.79 19.85
CA ASP A 711 -17.50 -36.73 21.05
C ASP A 711 -18.13 -35.35 21.34
N ASN A 712 -18.51 -34.59 20.30
CA ASN A 712 -18.99 -33.21 20.42
C ASN A 712 -18.00 -32.22 21.08
N LYS A 713 -16.70 -32.52 21.03
CA LYS A 713 -15.63 -31.63 21.49
C LYS A 713 -15.14 -30.74 20.34
N PRO A 714 -14.50 -29.59 20.65
CA PRO A 714 -13.78 -28.81 19.64
C PRO A 714 -12.82 -29.69 18.84
N ALA A 715 -12.57 -29.32 17.57
CA ALA A 715 -11.67 -30.07 16.72
C ALA A 715 -10.26 -30.14 17.33
N ASP A 716 -9.62 -31.31 17.27
CA ASP A 716 -8.22 -31.50 17.63
C ASP A 716 -7.44 -31.98 16.41
N ILE A 717 -6.10 -31.93 16.51
CA ILE A 717 -5.25 -32.48 15.45
C ILE A 717 -4.99 -33.96 15.69
N TYR A 718 -5.32 -34.77 14.69
CA TYR A 718 -5.05 -36.20 14.63
C TYR A 718 -4.03 -36.51 13.54
N LEU A 719 -3.36 -37.65 13.69
CA LEU A 719 -2.38 -38.12 12.74
C LEU A 719 -2.47 -39.63 12.57
N SER A 720 -2.53 -40.07 11.32
CA SER A 720 -2.45 -41.47 10.93
C SER A 720 -1.10 -41.78 10.31
N HIS A 721 -0.50 -42.91 10.71
CA HIS A 721 0.78 -43.40 10.20
C HIS A 721 0.54 -44.63 9.31
N LEU A 722 0.84 -44.48 8.02
CA LEU A 722 0.54 -45.49 6.99
C LEU A 722 1.81 -45.98 6.31
N ASP A 723 1.80 -47.20 5.80
CA ASP A 723 2.76 -47.69 4.83
C ASP A 723 2.48 -47.00 3.47
N ALA A 724 3.43 -46.22 2.96
CA ALA A 724 3.24 -45.38 1.78
C ALA A 724 3.02 -46.17 0.47
N ILE A 725 3.33 -47.47 0.46
CA ILE A 725 3.16 -48.34 -0.71
C ILE A 725 1.80 -49.02 -0.72
N THR A 726 1.33 -49.47 0.44
CA THR A 726 0.11 -50.27 0.60
C THR A 726 -1.06 -49.51 1.20
N LEU A 727 -0.81 -48.33 1.78
CA LEU A 727 -1.75 -47.54 2.60
C LEU A 727 -2.36 -48.34 3.76
N ARG A 728 -1.66 -49.40 4.19
CA ARG A 728 -1.99 -50.09 5.42
C ARG A 728 -1.57 -49.21 6.59
N GLU A 729 -2.45 -49.08 7.56
CA GLU A 729 -2.16 -48.41 8.82
C GLU A 729 -1.10 -49.20 9.58
N ILE A 730 -0.05 -48.50 10.03
CA ILE A 730 1.06 -49.07 10.80
C ILE A 730 0.69 -49.01 12.28
N ASP A 731 0.15 -47.89 12.72
CA ASP A 731 -0.28 -47.59 14.09
C ASP A 731 -1.66 -46.94 14.05
N GLU A 732 -2.49 -47.16 15.08
CA GLU A 732 -3.79 -46.49 15.22
C GLU A 732 -3.64 -44.96 15.15
N ASP A 733 -4.60 -44.30 14.50
CA ASP A 733 -4.64 -42.85 14.42
C ASP A 733 -4.68 -42.20 15.81
N GLY A 734 -3.71 -41.32 16.06
CA GLY A 734 -3.48 -40.74 17.37
C GLY A 734 -3.90 -39.28 17.43
N ARG A 735 -4.57 -38.89 18.51
CA ARG A 735 -4.68 -37.46 18.89
C ARG A 735 -3.28 -36.95 19.19
N VAL A 736 -2.78 -36.01 18.39
CA VAL A 736 -1.40 -35.51 18.51
C VAL A 736 -1.27 -34.59 19.71
N TYR A 737 -2.26 -33.73 19.92
CA TYR A 737 -2.28 -32.75 20.99
C TYR A 737 -3.71 -32.53 21.50
N ALA A 738 -3.85 -32.34 22.80
CA ALA A 738 -5.14 -32.04 23.42
C ALA A 738 -5.24 -30.54 23.71
N SER A 739 -5.86 -29.77 22.80
CA SER A 739 -6.03 -28.34 22.97
C SER A 739 -7.27 -28.00 23.81
N ALA A 740 -7.23 -26.84 24.47
CA ALA A 740 -8.39 -26.32 25.20
C ALA A 740 -9.46 -25.74 24.26
N GLY A 741 -9.03 -25.09 23.18
CA GLY A 741 -9.88 -24.62 22.08
C GLY A 741 -9.77 -25.50 20.83
N PRO A 742 -10.48 -25.16 19.75
CA PRO A 742 -10.39 -25.89 18.49
C PRO A 742 -9.01 -25.69 17.85
N SER A 743 -8.50 -26.75 17.23
CA SER A 743 -7.27 -26.77 16.44
C SER A 743 -7.60 -27.01 14.96
N ARG A 744 -6.89 -26.31 14.08
CA ARG A 744 -7.14 -26.32 12.63
C ARG A 744 -5.87 -26.08 11.80
N ALA A 745 -6.01 -26.16 10.50
CA ALA A 745 -5.02 -26.01 9.45
C ALA A 745 -3.73 -26.80 9.69
N PRO A 746 -3.78 -28.13 9.93
CA PRO A 746 -2.56 -28.91 10.11
C PRO A 746 -1.70 -28.89 8.84
N LYS A 747 -0.38 -28.76 9.00
CA LYS A 747 0.60 -28.89 7.92
C LYS A 747 1.79 -29.73 8.37
N LEU A 748 2.06 -30.79 7.61
CA LEU A 748 3.23 -31.63 7.75
C LEU A 748 4.34 -31.16 6.82
N PHE A 749 5.57 -31.13 7.33
CA PHE A 749 6.77 -30.91 6.53
C PHE A 749 7.97 -31.66 7.10
N SER A 750 9.00 -31.83 6.27
CA SER A 750 10.23 -32.52 6.68
C SER A 750 11.23 -31.53 7.25
N LEU A 751 11.91 -31.95 8.32
CA LEU A 751 13.07 -31.29 8.89
C LEU A 751 14.22 -32.30 8.94
N GLY A 752 14.87 -32.50 7.80
CA GLY A 752 15.93 -33.50 7.66
C GLY A 752 15.36 -34.90 7.86
N ASP A 753 15.78 -35.57 8.92
CA ASP A 753 15.27 -36.87 9.33
C ASP A 753 14.17 -36.78 10.42
N LYS A 754 13.48 -35.65 10.51
CA LYS A 754 12.33 -35.47 11.39
C LYS A 754 11.07 -35.11 10.61
N VAL A 755 9.93 -35.48 11.17
CA VAL A 755 8.62 -34.98 10.72
C VAL A 755 8.23 -33.85 11.65
N VAL A 756 7.73 -32.76 11.10
CA VAL A 756 7.24 -31.61 11.86
C VAL A 756 5.78 -31.39 11.52
N LEU A 757 4.99 -31.08 12.54
CA LEU A 757 3.60 -30.70 12.42
C LEU A 757 3.41 -29.28 12.95
N ALA A 758 2.76 -28.43 12.16
CA ALA A 758 2.27 -27.14 12.58
C ALA A 758 0.73 -27.09 12.49
N TRP A 759 0.09 -26.25 13.30
CA TRP A 759 -1.36 -26.01 13.29
C TRP A 759 -1.72 -24.70 13.99
N ILE A 760 -2.91 -24.17 13.72
CA ILE A 760 -3.47 -23.02 14.45
C ILE A 760 -4.33 -23.55 15.59
N GLU A 761 -4.17 -22.99 16.78
CA GLU A 761 -5.03 -23.22 17.94
C GLU A 761 -5.82 -21.95 18.22
N ASP A 762 -7.15 -22.06 18.14
CA ASP A 762 -8.09 -20.99 18.45
C ASP A 762 -8.41 -20.95 19.96
N PRO A 763 -8.86 -19.80 20.48
CA PRO A 763 -9.27 -19.69 21.89
C PRO A 763 -10.42 -20.64 22.22
N ALA A 764 -10.46 -21.12 23.48
CA ALA A 764 -11.61 -21.89 23.94
C ALA A 764 -12.88 -21.02 23.94
N LYS A 765 -14.05 -21.66 23.81
CA LYS A 765 -15.33 -20.94 23.74
C LYS A 765 -15.51 -20.02 24.96
N GLY A 766 -15.63 -18.72 24.70
CA GLY A 766 -15.83 -17.69 25.73
C GLY A 766 -14.54 -17.03 26.23
N GLU A 767 -13.37 -17.52 25.82
CA GLU A 767 -12.10 -16.85 26.05
C GLU A 767 -11.89 -15.73 25.01
N ARG A 768 -11.20 -14.67 25.43
CA ARG A 768 -10.83 -13.52 24.58
C ARG A 768 -9.35 -13.52 24.20
N THR A 769 -8.71 -14.68 24.28
CA THR A 769 -7.32 -14.88 23.86
C THR A 769 -7.26 -14.96 22.34
N ALA A 770 -6.11 -14.61 21.78
CA ALA A 770 -5.92 -14.64 20.34
C ALA A 770 -5.49 -16.02 19.86
N SER A 771 -5.86 -16.40 18.63
CA SER A 771 -5.42 -17.66 18.03
C SER A 771 -3.89 -17.67 17.84
N THR A 772 -3.26 -18.82 18.09
CA THR A 772 -1.79 -18.98 18.05
C THR A 772 -1.37 -20.07 17.07
N LEU A 773 -0.16 -19.97 16.53
CA LEU A 773 0.46 -21.04 15.75
C LEU A 773 1.22 -21.95 16.71
N ARG A 774 0.96 -23.25 16.62
CA ARG A 774 1.65 -24.32 17.33
C ARG A 774 2.52 -25.10 16.37
N ILE A 775 3.68 -25.55 16.84
CA ILE A 775 4.60 -26.33 16.04
C ILE A 775 5.38 -27.33 16.88
N GLY A 776 5.49 -28.58 16.43
CA GLY A 776 6.22 -29.62 17.15
C GLY A 776 6.77 -30.72 16.25
N GLU A 777 7.76 -31.43 16.79
CA GLU A 777 8.38 -32.58 16.11
C GLU A 777 7.53 -33.84 16.37
N ILE A 778 7.41 -34.68 15.35
CA ILE A 778 6.71 -35.95 15.37
C ILE A 778 7.74 -37.07 15.28
N ASP A 779 7.66 -38.03 16.20
CA ASP A 779 8.51 -39.22 16.18
C ASP A 779 8.11 -40.21 15.07
N PRO A 780 8.91 -41.25 14.79
CA PRO A 780 8.58 -42.23 13.75
C PRO A 780 7.28 -43.01 13.99
N SER A 781 6.71 -43.00 15.20
CA SER A 781 5.42 -43.62 15.53
C SER A 781 4.23 -42.65 15.41
N GLY A 782 4.46 -41.43 14.91
CA GLY A 782 3.41 -40.43 14.74
C GLY A 782 3.06 -39.65 16.02
N ARG A 783 3.87 -39.72 17.08
CA ARG A 783 3.60 -39.03 18.35
C ARG A 783 4.38 -37.73 18.46
N LEU A 784 3.78 -36.74 19.11
CA LEU A 784 4.43 -35.46 19.40
C LEU A 784 5.59 -35.65 20.38
N VAL A 785 6.75 -35.11 20.04
CA VAL A 785 7.95 -35.11 20.89
C VAL A 785 7.96 -33.84 21.73
N GLY A 786 7.63 -33.98 23.02
CA GLY A 786 7.61 -32.86 23.96
C GLY A 786 6.43 -31.91 23.74
N ALA A 787 6.51 -30.72 24.36
CA ALA A 787 5.49 -29.69 24.19
C ALA A 787 5.69 -28.93 22.88
N PRO A 788 4.62 -28.56 22.16
CA PRO A 788 4.74 -27.77 20.96
C PRO A 788 5.18 -26.35 21.30
N ARG A 789 6.04 -25.78 20.45
CA ARG A 789 6.39 -24.36 20.48
C ARG A 789 5.17 -23.53 20.08
N VAL A 790 5.00 -22.40 20.76
CA VAL A 790 3.88 -21.47 20.56
C VAL A 790 4.41 -20.19 19.92
N ILE A 791 3.73 -19.75 18.87
CA ILE A 791 4.05 -18.53 18.15
C ILE A 791 2.79 -17.66 18.15
N SER A 792 2.84 -16.57 18.91
CA SER A 792 1.78 -15.58 18.99
C SER A 792 1.94 -14.52 17.91
N ALA A 793 0.83 -13.98 17.42
CA ALA A 793 0.90 -12.88 16.47
C ALA A 793 1.32 -11.59 17.19
N PRO A 794 1.90 -10.61 16.48
CA PRO A 794 2.17 -9.30 17.04
C PRO A 794 0.91 -8.64 17.62
N ASP A 795 1.10 -7.82 18.66
CA ASP A 795 0.07 -6.96 19.24
C ASP A 795 -1.21 -7.68 19.72
N GLY A 796 -1.13 -8.98 20.01
CA GLY A 796 -2.28 -9.78 20.44
C GLY A 796 -3.32 -10.05 19.35
N ALA A 797 -2.93 -9.97 18.08
CA ALA A 797 -3.80 -10.36 16.96
C ALA A 797 -3.98 -11.89 16.88
N SER A 798 -5.05 -12.34 16.21
CA SER A 798 -5.33 -13.77 16.01
C SER A 798 -4.71 -14.27 14.71
N MET A 799 -4.00 -15.40 14.77
CA MET A 799 -3.50 -16.08 13.58
C MET A 799 -4.64 -16.54 12.67
N THR A 800 -4.50 -16.30 11.37
CA THR A 800 -5.50 -16.67 10.35
C THR A 800 -4.97 -17.65 9.32
N GLY A 801 -3.65 -17.79 9.19
CA GLY A 801 -3.05 -18.67 8.19
C GLY A 801 -1.53 -18.69 8.29
N TYR A 802 -0.91 -19.71 7.70
CA TYR A 802 0.55 -19.81 7.64
C TYR A 802 1.02 -20.70 6.47
N SER A 803 2.28 -20.54 6.09
CA SER A 803 3.02 -21.43 5.20
C SER A 803 4.47 -21.50 5.67
N ILE A 804 5.01 -22.70 5.88
CA ILE A 804 6.38 -22.92 6.38
C ILE A 804 7.06 -23.93 5.48
N ASN A 805 8.29 -23.62 5.09
CA ASN A 805 9.18 -24.51 4.36
C ASN A 805 10.55 -24.53 5.03
N CYS A 806 11.28 -25.64 4.89
CA CYS A 806 12.63 -25.80 5.41
C CYS A 806 13.57 -26.27 4.29
N ALA A 807 14.65 -25.52 4.04
CA ALA A 807 15.60 -25.84 2.98
C ALA A 807 16.62 -26.93 3.37
N ALA A 808 16.85 -27.12 4.66
CA ALA A 808 17.80 -28.10 5.19
C ALA A 808 17.21 -28.84 6.39
N GLY A 809 18.00 -29.76 6.96
CA GLY A 809 17.60 -30.56 8.12
C GLY A 809 17.65 -29.84 9.47
N SER A 810 17.61 -28.51 9.50
CA SER A 810 17.73 -27.70 10.72
C SER A 810 16.67 -26.61 10.79
N TRP A 811 16.27 -26.23 12.00
CA TRP A 811 15.28 -25.18 12.24
C TRP A 811 15.77 -23.83 11.74
N SER A 812 17.07 -23.54 11.86
CA SER A 812 17.73 -22.36 11.30
C SER A 812 17.57 -22.20 9.79
N SER A 813 17.18 -23.25 9.06
CA SER A 813 16.89 -23.23 7.62
C SER A 813 15.41 -23.04 7.29
N CYS A 814 14.54 -23.11 8.30
CA CYS A 814 13.11 -22.95 8.11
C CYS A 814 12.75 -21.47 7.98
N ARG A 815 11.85 -21.21 7.03
CA ARG A 815 11.31 -19.90 6.69
C ARG A 815 9.80 -20.03 6.60
N GLY A 816 9.08 -19.08 7.15
CA GLY A 816 7.62 -19.12 7.16
C GLY A 816 7.00 -17.76 6.89
N VAL A 817 5.80 -17.76 6.34
CA VAL A 817 4.95 -16.58 6.30
C VAL A 817 3.71 -16.88 7.12
N LEU A 818 3.35 -15.93 7.96
CA LEU A 818 2.18 -15.96 8.84
C LEU A 818 1.21 -14.89 8.37
N SER A 819 -0.09 -15.14 8.50
CA SER A 819 -1.11 -14.11 8.45
C SER A 819 -1.87 -14.04 9.77
N TRP A 820 -2.26 -12.83 10.15
CA TRP A 820 -3.04 -12.59 11.36
C TRP A 820 -3.99 -11.41 11.15
N ALA A 821 -5.03 -11.31 11.97
CA ALA A 821 -5.97 -10.19 11.93
C ALA A 821 -6.32 -9.75 13.35
N ARG A 822 -6.55 -8.44 13.51
CA ARG A 822 -7.20 -7.89 14.72
C ARG A 822 -8.71 -7.96 14.54
N GLU A 823 -9.44 -7.95 15.64
CA GLU A 823 -10.91 -7.88 15.59
C GLU A 823 -11.37 -6.68 14.74
N GLY A 824 -12.10 -6.95 13.65
CA GLY A 824 -12.56 -5.94 12.69
C GLY A 824 -11.47 -5.32 11.79
N GLY A 825 -10.21 -5.69 11.95
CA GLY A 825 -9.08 -5.21 11.15
C GLY A 825 -8.82 -6.07 9.91
N HIS A 826 -8.16 -5.50 8.91
CA HIS A 826 -7.70 -6.25 7.75
C HIS A 826 -6.63 -7.29 8.14
N PRO A 827 -6.56 -8.43 7.46
CA PRO A 827 -5.48 -9.38 7.66
C PRO A 827 -4.13 -8.75 7.30
N GLU A 828 -3.11 -9.09 8.08
CA GLU A 828 -1.72 -8.69 7.87
C GLU A 828 -0.89 -9.94 7.61
N ILE A 829 0.25 -9.75 6.93
CA ILE A 829 1.22 -10.81 6.69
C ILE A 829 2.59 -10.44 7.28
N GLY A 830 3.31 -11.44 7.75
CA GLY A 830 4.66 -11.31 8.28
C GLY A 830 5.52 -12.51 7.97
N GLY A 831 6.81 -12.28 7.80
CA GLY A 831 7.80 -13.32 7.63
C GLY A 831 8.37 -13.73 8.99
N VAL A 832 8.65 -15.01 9.14
CA VAL A 832 9.23 -15.60 10.35
C VAL A 832 10.43 -16.47 9.96
N ALA A 833 11.55 -16.23 10.62
CA ALA A 833 12.75 -17.07 10.54
C ALA A 833 12.93 -17.82 11.85
N PHE A 834 13.22 -19.11 11.76
CA PHE A 834 13.37 -19.98 12.91
C PHE A 834 14.85 -20.10 13.31
N THR A 835 15.08 -20.46 14.56
CA THR A 835 16.39 -20.73 15.16
C THR A 835 16.46 -22.17 15.64
N ASP A 836 17.67 -22.74 15.71
CA ASP A 836 17.88 -24.08 16.28
C ASP A 836 17.67 -24.13 17.80
N ASP A 837 17.75 -22.98 18.47
CA ASP A 837 17.26 -22.84 19.84
C ASP A 837 15.72 -22.84 19.84
N LEU A 838 15.15 -23.97 20.28
CA LEU A 838 13.71 -24.18 20.39
C LEU A 838 13.06 -23.35 21.52
N ALA A 839 13.85 -22.88 22.50
CA ALA A 839 13.35 -22.04 23.58
C ALA A 839 13.22 -20.57 23.18
N ALA A 840 14.02 -20.11 22.21
CA ALA A 840 13.91 -18.76 21.68
C ALA A 840 12.58 -18.59 20.93
N ALA A 841 11.83 -17.52 21.17
CA ALA A 841 10.69 -17.17 20.32
C ALA A 841 11.19 -16.68 18.95
N PRO A 842 10.58 -17.12 17.83
CA PRO A 842 11.04 -16.65 16.52
C PRO A 842 10.59 -15.19 16.35
N THR A 843 11.42 -14.38 15.69
CA THR A 843 11.07 -13.00 15.42
C THR A 843 10.14 -12.94 14.20
N ILE A 844 8.97 -12.33 14.37
CA ILE A 844 8.03 -12.04 13.29
C ILE A 844 8.32 -10.62 12.78
N VAL A 845 8.62 -10.50 11.49
CA VAL A 845 8.77 -9.20 10.82
C VAL A 845 7.54 -8.97 9.96
N ARG A 846 6.83 -7.87 10.23
CA ARG A 846 5.63 -7.48 9.48
C ARG A 846 6.00 -7.09 8.04
N LEU A 847 5.34 -7.70 7.07
CA LEU A 847 5.58 -7.49 5.64
C LEU A 847 4.55 -6.54 5.01
N GLY A 848 3.29 -6.57 5.46
CA GLY A 848 2.24 -5.68 4.97
C GLY A 848 0.83 -6.04 5.45
N SER A 849 -0.15 -5.24 5.05
CA SER A 849 -1.58 -5.55 5.18
C SER A 849 -2.11 -6.07 3.86
N LEU A 850 -3.07 -7.00 3.92
CA LEU A 850 -3.86 -7.44 2.77
C LEU A 850 -5.08 -6.53 2.62
N THR A 851 -5.60 -6.34 1.40
CA THR A 851 -6.85 -5.62 1.18
C THR A 851 -8.10 -6.46 1.47
N SER A 852 -7.90 -7.73 1.81
CA SER A 852 -8.99 -8.67 2.07
C SER A 852 -9.83 -8.25 3.27
N GLY A 853 -11.10 -8.69 3.28
CA GLY A 853 -11.98 -8.46 4.42
C GLY A 853 -11.43 -9.07 5.71
N PRO A 854 -11.88 -8.60 6.89
CA PRO A 854 -11.34 -9.00 8.19
C PRO A 854 -11.47 -10.51 8.51
N PHE A 855 -12.36 -11.21 7.81
CA PHE A 855 -12.61 -12.65 7.97
C PHE A 855 -11.95 -13.50 6.88
N ALA A 856 -11.16 -12.90 6.00
CA ALA A 856 -10.48 -13.66 4.95
C ALA A 856 -9.31 -14.45 5.54
N GLU A 857 -9.29 -15.75 5.26
CA GLU A 857 -8.14 -16.61 5.51
C GLU A 857 -7.33 -16.73 4.22
N PRO A 858 -6.22 -15.99 4.08
CA PRO A 858 -5.48 -16.00 2.84
C PRO A 858 -4.88 -17.39 2.64
N SER A 859 -5.13 -17.99 1.47
CA SER A 859 -4.47 -19.24 1.09
C SER A 859 -3.00 -18.94 0.81
N LEU A 860 -2.09 -19.27 1.75
CA LEU A 860 -0.65 -19.02 1.62
C LEU A 860 0.05 -20.25 1.02
N SER A 861 1.01 -20.03 0.11
CA SER A 861 1.83 -21.09 -0.48
C SER A 861 3.25 -20.60 -0.77
N LEU A 862 4.23 -21.06 -0.02
CA LEU A 862 5.65 -20.90 -0.38
C LEU A 862 6.02 -21.87 -1.51
N ALA A 863 6.56 -21.35 -2.60
CA ALA A 863 6.90 -22.15 -3.77
C ALA A 863 8.21 -22.93 -3.61
N ASP A 864 9.14 -22.42 -2.80
CA ASP A 864 10.48 -22.98 -2.68
C ASP A 864 10.89 -23.21 -1.21
N PRO A 865 11.82 -24.15 -0.94
CA PRO A 865 12.27 -24.46 0.41
C PRO A 865 12.99 -23.31 1.15
N ARG A 866 13.57 -22.35 0.42
CA ARG A 866 14.22 -21.16 0.99
C ARG A 866 13.22 -20.06 1.34
N GLY A 867 11.94 -20.24 1.00
CA GLY A 867 10.86 -19.30 1.27
C GLY A 867 11.00 -17.98 0.52
N THR A 868 11.73 -17.95 -0.61
CA THR A 868 11.98 -16.71 -1.36
C THR A 868 10.80 -16.27 -2.23
N GLU A 869 9.88 -17.19 -2.53
CA GLU A 869 8.64 -16.87 -3.25
C GLU A 869 7.41 -17.33 -2.46
N LEU A 870 6.55 -16.37 -2.15
CA LEU A 870 5.23 -16.58 -1.55
C LEU A 870 4.15 -16.32 -2.59
N PHE A 871 3.13 -17.17 -2.59
CA PHE A 871 1.89 -16.94 -3.32
C PHE A 871 0.72 -16.88 -2.37
N PHE A 872 -0.21 -15.96 -2.60
CA PHE A 872 -1.41 -15.87 -1.80
C PHE A 872 -2.61 -15.35 -2.58
N ILE A 873 -3.80 -15.56 -2.02
CA ILE A 873 -5.05 -15.00 -2.53
C ILE A 873 -5.41 -13.76 -1.72
N GLU A 874 -5.76 -12.71 -2.43
CA GLU A 874 -6.32 -11.47 -1.92
C GLU A 874 -7.74 -11.30 -2.46
N ASP A 875 -8.69 -11.08 -1.56
CA ASP A 875 -10.09 -10.83 -1.88
C ASP A 875 -10.38 -9.33 -1.93
N ILE A 876 -11.07 -8.86 -2.96
CA ILE A 876 -11.38 -7.44 -3.17
C ILE A 876 -12.87 -7.32 -3.55
N GLY A 877 -13.72 -7.71 -2.59
CA GLY A 877 -15.17 -7.70 -2.76
C GLY A 877 -15.67 -8.87 -3.61
N GLU A 878 -16.11 -8.60 -4.84
CA GLU A 878 -16.58 -9.65 -5.76
C GLU A 878 -15.45 -10.22 -6.64
N LYS A 879 -14.25 -9.64 -6.57
CA LYS A 879 -13.08 -10.06 -7.34
C LYS A 879 -12.00 -10.63 -6.43
N GLY A 880 -11.19 -11.53 -6.98
CA GLY A 880 -9.99 -12.03 -6.33
C GLY A 880 -8.73 -11.64 -7.10
N ARG A 881 -7.60 -11.61 -6.41
CA ARG A 881 -6.25 -11.55 -6.98
C ARG A 881 -5.40 -12.69 -6.42
N ALA A 882 -4.75 -13.44 -7.29
CA ALA A 882 -3.63 -14.30 -6.93
C ALA A 882 -2.35 -13.47 -7.00
N ARG A 883 -1.63 -13.34 -5.90
CA ARG A 883 -0.43 -12.53 -5.77
C ARG A 883 0.81 -13.41 -5.66
N ARG A 884 1.94 -12.93 -6.20
CA ARG A 884 3.30 -13.44 -5.99
C ARG A 884 4.11 -12.39 -5.24
N VAL A 885 4.80 -12.79 -4.19
CA VAL A 885 5.73 -11.96 -3.42
C VAL A 885 7.11 -12.59 -3.46
N GLU A 886 8.11 -11.78 -3.80
CA GLU A 886 9.52 -12.14 -3.66
C GLU A 886 10.04 -11.62 -2.31
N LEU A 887 10.61 -12.51 -1.51
CA LEU A 887 11.09 -12.26 -0.16
C LEU A 887 12.62 -12.36 -0.10
N ALA A 888 13.24 -11.36 0.54
CA ALA A 888 14.63 -11.44 0.97
C ALA A 888 14.69 -11.75 2.47
N TRP A 889 15.51 -12.71 2.88
CA TRP A 889 15.64 -13.26 4.24
C TRP A 889 16.94 -12.90 4.95
#